data_AF-A0ABD3T812-F1
#
_entry.id   AF-A0ABD3T812-F1
#
_cell.length_a   1.000
_cell.length_b   1.000
_cell.length_c   1.000
_cell.angle_alpha   90.00
_cell.angle_beta   90.00
_cell.angle_gamma   90.00
#
_symmetry.space_group_name_H-M   'P 1'
#
loop_
_entity.id
_entity.type
_entity.pdbx_description
1 polymer ?
#
loop_
_entity_poly.entity_id
_entity_poly.type
_entity_poly.pdbx_seq_one_letter_code
_entity_poly.pdbx_strand_id
1 'polypeptide(L)'
;MKYDKKLTAAANYIHACDSRAADEAPNFEPSDFEITATLKPHQGEGVSWLIRRYHLGVNVILGTMGLGKTLQAISLLCYLKVCLKSPGPFLVLCPLSVTDGWVSEMANFAPNLRLLRYVGEKDYRRKLREEMYDYVKELSISSDVPSLPFDVLLTTYDIALIDQDFLSQFPWHYTIIDEAQRLKNPSSVLYNVLRERFVMPRKLLMTGTPIQNNLTELWALMHFCMPMIFGTLEQFLSVFKEAADPSTGKDAENRKEQFKILKYVLGAFMLRRTKSKLMESGTLFLPPVTEITVMAPLVPLQKKVYMSLLRKELSKLLAFASGASNAQSLHNIVIQLRKACSHPYLFPGIEPEPYQEGEHLVQTSGKLLILDHLLQKLHDGHRVLLFAQMTHTLDILQDFLELRKYTYERLDGSIRAEERFAAIRSFSQESIKKSYGVDADQSSPFVFLISTRAGGVGLNLVAADTVIFYEQDWNPQVDKQALQRAHRIGQSNHVLSINLVSGRTIEEVIMRRAARKLQLSHNVIGEDILDHEGSNIGGAEAGDLKSVIFGLHVFDPIEMNEGNSDNQLKMGELTALADKVIASRHELQSDVGDRKFEINPMDLQDGHDRALQEGSESIAFNPDLDESLYKSWVEKFKQASPTDDVGILEPGNRRHLPDEKHIKAEVARKKAEEKKLSKWEALGYHSLSISNPIGPADHNALSDTGIVHFVYGDCTNTAAVCSSGPTIIFR
;
A
#
# COMPACT_ATOMS: atom_id res chain seq x y z
N MET A 1 -35.32 -23.37 -2.69
CA MET A 1 -35.45 -21.90 -2.83
C MET A 1 -34.38 -21.45 -3.83
N LYS A 2 -34.72 -20.65 -4.85
CA LYS A 2 -33.69 -20.11 -5.77
C LYS A 2 -32.70 -19.24 -4.95
N TYR A 3 -31.43 -19.25 -5.34
CA TYR A 3 -30.33 -18.67 -4.57
C TYR A 3 -30.47 -17.15 -4.36
N ASP A 4 -30.94 -16.43 -5.39
CA ASP A 4 -31.35 -15.03 -5.35
C ASP A 4 -32.39 -14.74 -4.25
N LYS A 5 -33.48 -15.53 -4.21
CA LYS A 5 -34.57 -15.35 -3.24
C LYS A 5 -34.08 -15.58 -1.81
N LYS A 6 -33.11 -16.47 -1.62
CA LYS A 6 -32.51 -16.72 -0.30
C LYS A 6 -31.73 -15.49 0.18
N LEU A 7 -30.93 -14.87 -0.68
CA LEU A 7 -30.18 -13.65 -0.35
C LEU A 7 -31.13 -12.50 -0.05
N THR A 8 -32.14 -12.29 -0.89
CA THR A 8 -33.14 -11.22 -0.70
C THR A 8 -33.97 -11.45 0.56
N ALA A 9 -34.36 -12.69 0.87
CA ALA A 9 -35.10 -12.99 2.10
C ALA A 9 -34.27 -12.70 3.37
N ALA A 10 -32.97 -13.03 3.36
CA ALA A 10 -32.07 -12.70 4.45
C ALA A 10 -31.94 -11.18 4.63
N ALA A 11 -31.77 -10.44 3.53
CA ALA A 11 -31.71 -8.98 3.56
C ALA A 11 -33.03 -8.36 4.06
N ASN A 12 -34.18 -8.82 3.55
CA ASN A 12 -35.50 -8.35 3.97
C ASN A 12 -35.72 -8.56 5.48
N TYR A 13 -35.32 -9.70 6.02
CA TYR A 13 -35.43 -9.98 7.45
C TYR A 13 -34.63 -8.98 8.29
N ILE A 14 -33.38 -8.74 7.89
CA ILE A 14 -32.48 -7.80 8.57
C ILE A 14 -33.03 -6.36 8.52
N HIS A 15 -33.42 -5.90 7.33
CA HIS A 15 -33.96 -4.56 7.14
C HIS A 15 -35.31 -4.36 7.85
N ALA A 16 -36.18 -5.37 7.88
CA ALA A 16 -37.43 -5.30 8.62
C ALA A 16 -37.21 -5.18 10.14
N CYS A 17 -36.17 -5.83 10.67
CA CYS A 17 -35.76 -5.66 12.06
C CYS A 17 -35.23 -4.25 12.33
N ASP A 18 -34.51 -3.63 11.39
CA ASP A 18 -34.06 -2.24 11.53
C ASP A 18 -35.22 -1.26 11.57
N SER A 19 -36.24 -1.44 10.71
CA SER A 19 -37.43 -0.57 10.72
C SER A 19 -38.17 -0.64 12.06
N ARG A 20 -38.29 -1.83 12.67
CA ARG A 20 -38.90 -1.99 14.00
C ARG A 20 -38.07 -1.39 15.11
N ALA A 21 -36.74 -1.51 15.01
CA ALA A 21 -35.82 -0.96 16.02
C ALA A 21 -35.65 0.56 15.92
N ALA A 22 -35.96 1.18 14.77
CA ALA A 22 -36.01 2.64 14.63
C ALA A 22 -37.14 3.27 15.48
N ASP A 23 -38.24 2.54 15.67
CA ASP A 23 -39.37 2.93 16.51
C ASP A 23 -39.10 2.72 18.03
N GLU A 24 -38.13 1.85 18.38
CA GLU A 24 -37.74 1.50 19.75
C GLU A 24 -36.30 1.93 20.09
N ALA A 25 -35.73 2.91 19.38
CA ALA A 25 -34.32 3.25 19.48
C ALA A 25 -33.93 3.57 20.95
N PRO A 26 -33.04 2.77 21.58
CA PRO A 26 -32.53 3.15 22.88
C PRO A 26 -31.63 4.36 22.67
N ASN A 27 -31.92 5.46 23.37
CA ASN A 27 -31.01 6.60 23.50
C ASN A 27 -29.79 6.12 24.28
N PHE A 28 -28.80 5.56 23.60
CA PHE A 28 -27.53 5.18 24.21
C PHE A 28 -26.64 6.41 24.31
N GLU A 29 -26.35 6.86 25.52
CA GLU A 29 -25.36 7.91 25.74
C GLU A 29 -23.95 7.27 25.81
N PRO A 30 -22.91 7.92 25.27
CA PRO A 30 -21.53 7.40 25.32
C PRO A 30 -21.02 7.07 26.73
N SER A 31 -21.62 7.67 27.76
CA SER A 31 -21.39 7.38 29.18
C SER A 31 -21.73 5.95 29.61
N ASP A 32 -22.60 5.25 28.86
CA ASP A 32 -23.07 3.90 29.20
C ASP A 32 -22.02 2.80 28.94
N PHE A 33 -20.98 3.11 28.15
CA PHE A 33 -19.99 2.13 27.67
C PHE A 33 -18.65 2.20 28.40
N GLU A 34 -18.50 3.04 29.43
CA GLU A 34 -17.22 3.33 30.10
C GLU A 34 -16.09 3.77 29.14
N ILE A 35 -16.45 4.38 28.00
CA ILE A 35 -15.50 4.87 27.00
C ILE A 35 -15.05 6.27 27.38
N THR A 36 -13.75 6.52 27.37
CA THR A 36 -13.19 7.83 27.74
C THR A 36 -13.34 8.88 26.63
N ALA A 37 -13.62 8.46 25.39
CA ALA A 37 -13.73 9.33 24.22
C ALA A 37 -15.17 9.69 23.82
N THR A 38 -15.36 10.94 23.39
CA THR A 38 -16.61 11.42 22.80
C THR A 38 -16.76 10.93 21.35
N LEU A 39 -17.79 10.13 21.09
CA LEU A 39 -18.13 9.68 19.74
C LEU A 39 -18.72 10.81 18.90
N LYS A 40 -18.28 10.94 17.64
CA LYS A 40 -18.96 11.81 16.66
C LYS A 40 -20.33 11.21 16.28
N PRO A 41 -21.29 12.01 15.79
CA PRO A 41 -22.66 11.52 15.51
C PRO A 41 -22.70 10.31 14.58
N HIS A 42 -21.92 10.34 13.49
CA HIS A 42 -21.80 9.20 12.59
C HIS A 42 -21.20 7.98 13.29
N GLN A 43 -20.23 8.16 14.20
CA GLN A 43 -19.63 7.06 14.95
C GLN A 43 -20.65 6.43 15.90
N GLY A 44 -21.46 7.24 16.58
CA GLY A 44 -22.58 6.78 17.41
C GLY A 44 -23.58 5.95 16.61
N GLU A 45 -24.04 6.44 15.45
CA GLU A 45 -24.91 5.68 14.55
C GLU A 45 -24.27 4.36 14.11
N GLY A 46 -22.97 4.38 13.80
CA GLY A 46 -22.20 3.21 13.43
C GLY A 46 -22.13 2.15 14.53
N VAL A 47 -21.89 2.57 15.78
CA VAL A 47 -21.90 1.68 16.95
C VAL A 47 -23.30 1.10 17.17
N SER A 48 -24.34 1.93 17.12
CA SER A 48 -25.73 1.46 17.24
C SER A 48 -26.08 0.44 16.16
N TRP A 49 -25.63 0.65 14.92
CA TRP A 49 -25.79 -0.32 13.84
C TRP A 49 -25.07 -1.66 14.14
N LEU A 50 -23.82 -1.60 14.64
CA LEU A 50 -23.07 -2.79 15.04
C LEU A 50 -23.77 -3.58 16.15
N ILE A 51 -24.31 -2.89 17.16
CA ILE A 51 -25.04 -3.49 18.28
C ILE A 51 -26.32 -4.19 17.79
N ARG A 52 -27.11 -3.53 16.92
CA ARG A 52 -28.32 -4.15 16.33
C ARG A 52 -27.98 -5.45 15.59
N ARG A 53 -26.91 -5.44 14.80
CA ARG A 53 -26.45 -6.62 14.04
C ARG A 53 -25.94 -7.73 14.96
N TYR A 54 -25.27 -7.37 16.05
CA TYR A 54 -24.87 -8.32 17.08
C TYR A 54 -26.10 -9.04 17.69
N HIS A 55 -27.13 -8.31 18.10
CA HIS A 55 -28.37 -8.90 18.65
C HIS A 55 -29.05 -9.84 17.65
N LEU A 56 -29.02 -9.50 16.36
CA LEU A 56 -29.62 -10.31 15.30
C LEU A 56 -28.86 -11.59 14.93
N GLY A 57 -27.67 -11.84 15.47
CA GLY A 57 -26.90 -13.01 15.02
C GLY A 57 -26.02 -12.78 13.80
N VAL A 58 -25.91 -11.54 13.31
CA VAL A 58 -25.36 -11.26 11.97
C VAL A 58 -23.92 -10.75 12.05
N ASN A 59 -23.04 -11.38 11.26
CA ASN A 59 -21.67 -10.91 11.05
C ASN A 59 -21.63 -9.83 9.97
N VAL A 60 -20.73 -8.87 10.12
CA VAL A 60 -20.80 -7.61 9.36
C VAL A 60 -19.47 -7.13 8.84
N ILE A 61 -19.54 -6.29 7.81
CA ILE A 61 -18.41 -5.58 7.21
C ILE A 61 -18.55 -4.08 7.46
N LEU A 62 -17.56 -3.47 8.11
CA LEU A 62 -17.48 -2.03 8.29
C LEU A 62 -16.53 -1.41 7.27
N GLY A 63 -17.11 -0.61 6.38
CA GLY A 63 -16.42 0.07 5.27
C GLY A 63 -15.96 1.49 5.61
N THR A 64 -15.02 1.98 4.81
CA THR A 64 -14.53 3.38 4.72
C THR A 64 -13.30 3.71 5.57
N MET A 65 -12.34 4.37 4.93
CA MET A 65 -11.08 4.80 5.53
C MET A 65 -11.20 6.15 6.25
N GLY A 66 -10.50 6.29 7.38
CA GLY A 66 -10.35 7.57 8.07
C GLY A 66 -11.53 8.07 8.91
N LEU A 67 -12.61 7.29 9.09
CA LEU A 67 -13.80 7.66 9.87
C LEU A 67 -13.80 7.19 11.34
N GLY A 68 -12.69 6.61 11.81
CA GLY A 68 -12.58 6.04 13.16
C GLY A 68 -13.28 4.68 13.29
N LYS A 69 -12.90 3.72 12.42
CA LYS A 69 -13.40 2.34 12.50
C LYS A 69 -12.93 1.63 13.77
N THR A 70 -11.67 1.83 14.12
CA THR A 70 -11.03 1.28 15.32
C THR A 70 -11.79 1.72 16.57
N LEU A 71 -12.06 3.02 16.73
CA LEU A 71 -12.89 3.53 17.82
C LEU A 71 -14.27 2.87 17.87
N GLN A 72 -15.00 2.77 16.75
CA GLN A 72 -16.31 2.10 16.71
C GLN A 72 -16.23 0.61 17.12
N ALA A 73 -15.16 -0.09 16.71
CA ALA A 73 -14.94 -1.48 17.07
C ALA A 73 -14.58 -1.65 18.56
N ILE A 74 -13.76 -0.75 19.11
CA ILE A 74 -13.45 -0.70 20.55
C ILE A 74 -14.72 -0.43 21.35
N SER A 75 -15.57 0.51 20.91
CA SER A 75 -16.84 0.82 21.56
C SER A 75 -17.76 -0.40 21.62
N LEU A 76 -17.81 -1.19 20.54
CA LEU A 76 -18.57 -2.43 20.52
C LEU A 76 -18.03 -3.44 21.55
N LEU A 77 -16.71 -3.62 21.66
CA LEU A 77 -16.13 -4.52 22.67
C LEU A 77 -16.45 -4.07 24.11
N CYS A 78 -16.39 -2.76 24.37
CA CYS A 78 -16.77 -2.20 25.67
C CYS A 78 -18.23 -2.49 25.99
N TYR A 79 -19.14 -2.31 25.03
CA TYR A 79 -20.55 -2.67 25.16
C TYR A 79 -20.74 -4.15 25.52
N LEU A 80 -20.04 -5.06 24.84
CA LEU A 80 -20.13 -6.50 25.14
C LEU A 80 -19.67 -6.83 26.56
N LYS A 81 -18.61 -6.18 27.04
CA LYS A 81 -18.07 -6.40 28.38
C LYS A 81 -18.95 -5.79 29.47
N VAL A 82 -19.31 -4.51 29.35
CA VAL A 82 -19.98 -3.73 30.41
C VAL A 82 -21.47 -4.05 30.45
N CYS A 83 -22.17 -3.90 29.31
CA CYS A 83 -23.63 -4.01 29.27
C CYS A 83 -24.10 -5.45 29.23
N LEU A 84 -23.43 -6.30 28.44
CA LEU A 84 -23.80 -7.71 28.29
C LEU A 84 -23.07 -8.64 29.28
N LYS A 85 -22.18 -8.10 30.12
CA LYS A 85 -21.39 -8.85 31.11
C LYS A 85 -20.69 -10.09 30.52
N SER A 86 -20.31 -10.01 29.24
CA SER A 86 -19.60 -11.07 28.53
C SER A 86 -18.16 -10.60 28.24
N PRO A 87 -17.19 -10.89 29.13
CA PRO A 87 -15.84 -10.30 29.06
C PRO A 87 -14.91 -10.94 28.01
N GLY A 88 -15.42 -11.75 27.07
CA GLY A 88 -14.63 -12.36 26.00
C GLY A 88 -14.51 -13.89 26.13
N PRO A 89 -13.51 -14.51 25.48
CA PRO A 89 -12.33 -13.88 24.87
C PRO A 89 -12.60 -13.21 23.52
N PHE A 90 -12.00 -12.04 23.30
CA PHE A 90 -12.05 -11.31 22.03
C PHE A 90 -10.72 -11.42 21.27
N LEU A 91 -10.80 -11.59 19.95
CA LEU A 91 -9.64 -11.65 19.07
C LEU A 91 -9.60 -10.43 18.16
N VAL A 92 -8.45 -9.75 18.08
CA VAL A 92 -8.18 -8.71 17.08
C VAL A 92 -7.05 -9.18 16.18
N LEU A 93 -7.37 -9.40 14.90
CA LEU A 93 -6.42 -9.72 13.84
C LEU A 93 -6.18 -8.48 12.99
N CYS A 94 -4.93 -8.02 12.93
CA CYS A 94 -4.58 -6.84 12.14
C CYS A 94 -3.18 -6.94 11.51
N PRO A 95 -2.85 -6.10 10.51
CA PRO A 95 -1.49 -6.04 9.99
C PRO A 95 -0.49 -5.59 11.07
N LEU A 96 0.77 -6.04 10.94
CA LEU A 96 1.82 -5.70 11.89
C LEU A 96 1.98 -4.17 12.09
N SER A 97 1.78 -3.37 11.03
CA SER A 97 1.94 -1.91 11.07
C SER A 97 0.90 -1.16 11.91
N VAL A 98 -0.24 -1.77 12.24
CA VAL A 98 -1.30 -1.10 13.03
C VAL A 98 -1.40 -1.58 14.46
N THR A 99 -0.61 -2.59 14.83
CA THR A 99 -0.65 -3.20 16.18
C THR A 99 -0.51 -2.17 17.29
N ASP A 100 0.46 -1.27 17.21
CA ASP A 100 0.64 -0.22 18.23
C ASP A 100 -0.44 0.87 18.18
N GLY A 101 -1.03 1.12 17.00
CA GLY A 101 -2.22 1.96 16.89
C GLY A 101 -3.38 1.39 17.70
N TRP A 102 -3.63 0.09 17.59
CA TRP A 102 -4.62 -0.61 18.41
C TRP A 102 -4.31 -0.56 19.91
N VAL A 103 -3.05 -0.78 20.31
CA VAL A 103 -2.63 -0.72 21.72
C VAL A 103 -2.86 0.68 22.29
N SER A 104 -2.41 1.72 21.57
CA SER A 104 -2.58 3.12 21.99
C SER A 104 -4.05 3.52 22.07
N GLU A 105 -4.85 3.18 21.05
CA GLU A 105 -6.28 3.49 21.04
C GLU A 105 -7.04 2.76 22.15
N MET A 106 -6.74 1.48 22.44
CA MET A 106 -7.37 0.79 23.57
C MET A 106 -6.94 1.38 24.92
N ALA A 107 -5.67 1.71 25.10
CA ALA A 107 -5.20 2.36 26.34
C ALA A 107 -5.87 3.72 26.56
N ASN A 108 -6.11 4.49 25.50
CA ASN A 108 -6.73 5.82 25.57
C ASN A 108 -8.26 5.78 25.70
N PHE A 109 -8.93 4.84 25.02
CA PHE A 109 -10.39 4.84 24.89
C PHE A 109 -11.10 3.83 25.79
N ALA A 110 -10.42 2.73 26.15
CA ALA A 110 -11.00 1.62 26.90
C ALA A 110 -10.00 1.05 27.92
N PRO A 111 -9.58 1.83 28.93
CA PRO A 111 -8.58 1.39 29.91
C PRO A 111 -9.05 0.19 30.75
N ASN A 112 -10.37 -0.04 30.84
CA ASN A 112 -10.95 -1.16 31.57
C ASN A 112 -10.87 -2.49 30.80
N LEU A 113 -10.51 -2.50 29.51
CA LEU A 113 -10.31 -3.73 28.72
C LEU A 113 -8.86 -4.22 28.86
N ARG A 114 -8.68 -5.43 29.39
CA ARG A 114 -7.35 -6.05 29.52
C ARG A 114 -6.88 -6.55 28.15
N LEU A 115 -5.93 -5.83 27.57
CA LEU A 115 -5.34 -6.13 26.26
C LEU A 115 -4.05 -6.94 26.41
N LEU A 116 -3.96 -8.09 25.74
CA LEU A 116 -2.73 -8.86 25.57
C LEU A 116 -2.21 -8.69 24.14
N ARG A 117 -1.01 -8.10 24.02
CA ARG A 117 -0.28 -8.00 22.75
C ARG A 117 0.50 -9.29 22.49
N TYR A 118 0.00 -10.14 21.60
CA TYR A 118 0.64 -11.39 21.20
C TYR A 118 1.41 -11.21 19.89
N VAL A 119 2.51 -10.46 19.96
CA VAL A 119 3.39 -10.16 18.81
C VAL A 119 4.84 -10.22 19.27
N GLY A 120 5.76 -10.64 18.41
CA GLY A 120 7.20 -10.66 18.71
C GLY A 120 7.88 -11.95 18.30
N GLU A 121 9.12 -12.15 18.74
CA GLU A 121 9.91 -13.34 18.44
C GLU A 121 9.37 -14.60 19.11
N LYS A 122 9.78 -15.77 18.61
CA LYS A 122 9.31 -17.08 19.06
C LYS A 122 9.48 -17.30 20.56
N ASP A 123 10.60 -16.87 21.12
CA ASP A 123 10.90 -17.06 22.54
C ASP A 123 10.05 -16.17 23.44
N TYR A 124 9.79 -14.92 23.03
CA TYR A 124 8.86 -14.03 23.73
C TYR A 124 7.43 -14.60 23.73
N ARG A 125 6.96 -15.08 22.57
CA ARG A 125 5.64 -15.71 22.46
C ARG A 125 5.55 -17.01 23.27
N ARG A 126 6.64 -17.78 23.38
CA ARG A 126 6.70 -18.98 24.23
C ARG A 126 6.50 -18.62 25.70
N LYS A 127 7.21 -17.60 26.20
CA LYS A 127 7.05 -17.13 27.59
C LYS A 127 5.61 -16.69 27.88
N LEU A 128 4.99 -15.92 26.97
CA LEU A 128 3.58 -15.53 27.13
C LEU A 128 2.64 -16.75 27.22
N ARG A 129 2.89 -17.80 26.44
CA ARG A 129 2.09 -19.04 26.53
C ARG A 129 2.31 -19.77 27.84
N GLU A 130 3.53 -19.80 28.36
CA GLU A 130 3.87 -20.39 29.66
C GLU A 130 3.16 -19.63 30.79
N GLU A 131 3.26 -18.30 30.81
CA GLU A 131 2.57 -17.44 31.78
C GLU A 131 1.05 -17.64 31.74
N MET A 132 0.46 -17.74 30.55
CA MET A 132 -0.96 -18.02 30.39
C MET A 132 -1.36 -19.42 30.89
N TYR A 133 -0.52 -20.41 30.63
CA TYR A 133 -0.76 -21.78 31.10
C TYR A 133 -0.71 -21.85 32.63
N ASP A 134 0.28 -21.23 33.24
CA ASP A 134 0.44 -21.18 34.70
C ASP A 134 -0.75 -20.46 35.35
N TYR A 135 -1.20 -19.33 34.78
CA TYR A 135 -2.36 -18.59 35.27
C TYR A 135 -3.66 -19.44 35.24
N VAL A 136 -3.92 -20.15 34.13
CA VAL A 136 -5.11 -21.02 34.02
C VAL A 136 -5.00 -22.21 34.97
N LYS A 137 -3.79 -22.75 35.16
CA LYS A 137 -3.53 -23.85 36.09
C LYS A 137 -3.75 -23.44 37.55
N GLU A 138 -3.37 -22.23 37.94
CA GLU A 138 -3.62 -21.70 39.28
C GLU A 138 -5.12 -21.44 39.52
N LEU A 139 -5.82 -20.87 38.53
CA LEU A 139 -7.26 -20.56 38.65
C LEU A 139 -8.17 -21.78 38.69
N SER A 140 -7.81 -22.84 37.96
CA SER A 140 -8.54 -24.11 37.97
C SER A 140 -8.46 -24.83 39.33
N ILE A 141 -7.59 -24.39 40.24
CA ILE A 141 -7.53 -24.85 41.64
C ILE A 141 -8.48 -24.03 42.54
N SER A 142 -8.82 -22.78 42.17
CA SER A 142 -9.54 -21.83 43.03
C SER A 142 -10.99 -21.50 42.61
N SER A 143 -11.38 -21.73 41.35
CA SER A 143 -12.72 -21.37 40.85
C SER A 143 -13.16 -22.19 39.63
N ASP A 144 -14.45 -22.54 39.55
CA ASP A 144 -15.05 -23.32 38.44
C ASP A 144 -15.23 -22.54 37.12
N VAL A 145 -14.90 -21.25 37.08
CA VAL A 145 -15.04 -20.41 35.88
C VAL A 145 -13.65 -20.12 35.29
N PRO A 146 -13.33 -20.59 34.07
CA PRO A 146 -12.06 -20.27 33.43
C PRO A 146 -12.02 -18.78 33.07
N SER A 147 -11.43 -17.99 33.96
CA SER A 147 -11.10 -16.59 33.69
C SER A 147 -9.76 -16.55 32.95
N LEU A 148 -9.73 -15.93 31.77
CA LEU A 148 -8.48 -15.67 31.06
C LEU A 148 -7.79 -14.43 31.66
N PRO A 149 -6.44 -14.34 31.57
CA PRO A 149 -5.71 -13.18 32.11
C PRO A 149 -5.96 -11.90 31.30
N PHE A 150 -6.60 -12.01 30.13
CA PHE A 150 -6.93 -10.93 29.22
C PHE A 150 -8.40 -11.02 28.79
N ASP A 151 -8.92 -9.90 28.29
CA ASP A 151 -10.23 -9.84 27.66
C ASP A 151 -10.08 -9.82 26.13
N VAL A 152 -9.05 -9.11 25.63
CA VAL A 152 -8.73 -8.97 24.21
C VAL A 152 -7.33 -9.47 23.92
N LEU A 153 -7.17 -10.36 22.93
CA LEU A 153 -5.87 -10.75 22.38
C LEU A 153 -5.68 -10.09 21.01
N LEU A 154 -4.59 -9.32 20.87
CA LEU A 154 -4.19 -8.66 19.63
C LEU A 154 -3.03 -9.42 19.01
N THR A 155 -3.20 -9.88 17.77
CA THR A 155 -2.17 -10.60 17.01
C THR A 155 -2.20 -10.25 15.52
N THR A 156 -1.20 -10.71 14.77
CA THR A 156 -1.07 -10.47 13.33
C THR A 156 -1.44 -11.69 12.51
N TYR A 157 -1.74 -11.47 11.22
CA TYR A 157 -2.04 -12.54 10.26
C TYR A 157 -0.96 -13.61 10.17
N ASP A 158 0.31 -13.21 10.15
CA ASP A 158 1.44 -14.15 10.03
C ASP A 158 1.58 -14.98 11.31
N ILE A 159 1.40 -14.37 12.48
CA ILE A 159 1.44 -15.09 13.77
C ILE A 159 0.24 -16.02 13.91
N ALA A 160 -0.95 -15.61 13.43
CA ALA A 160 -2.12 -16.48 13.42
C ALA A 160 -1.92 -17.76 12.59
N LEU A 161 -1.09 -17.71 11.54
CA LEU A 161 -0.69 -18.88 10.76
C LEU A 161 0.37 -19.73 11.48
N ILE A 162 1.39 -19.09 12.05
CA ILE A 162 2.51 -19.80 12.69
C ILE A 162 2.05 -20.48 13.98
N ASP A 163 1.30 -19.77 14.83
CA ASP A 163 0.87 -20.23 16.15
C ASP A 163 -0.60 -20.70 16.12
N GLN A 164 -1.08 -21.20 14.97
CA GLN A 164 -2.48 -21.58 14.75
C GLN A 164 -2.97 -22.62 15.77
N ASP A 165 -2.13 -23.60 16.12
CA ASP A 165 -2.49 -24.70 17.03
C ASP A 165 -2.75 -24.23 18.46
N PHE A 166 -2.14 -23.12 18.88
CA PHE A 166 -2.37 -22.50 20.17
C PHE A 166 -3.62 -21.61 20.12
N LEU A 167 -3.68 -20.72 19.12
CA LEU A 167 -4.76 -19.73 19.01
C LEU A 167 -6.13 -20.36 18.69
N SER A 168 -6.16 -21.54 18.06
CA SER A 168 -7.38 -22.30 17.80
C SER A 168 -7.99 -22.93 19.05
N GLN A 169 -7.26 -23.02 20.16
CA GLN A 169 -7.76 -23.63 21.41
C GLN A 169 -8.80 -22.74 22.09
N PHE A 170 -8.79 -21.44 21.81
CA PHE A 170 -9.74 -20.49 22.40
C PHE A 170 -11.03 -20.41 21.56
N PRO A 171 -12.21 -20.58 22.19
CA PRO A 171 -13.48 -20.26 21.56
C PRO A 171 -13.71 -18.75 21.58
N TRP A 172 -13.34 -18.06 20.50
CA TRP A 172 -13.39 -16.60 20.42
C TRP A 172 -14.83 -16.09 20.34
N HIS A 173 -15.31 -15.40 21.38
CA HIS A 173 -16.69 -14.89 21.44
C HIS A 173 -16.96 -13.86 20.35
N TYR A 174 -16.01 -12.96 20.12
CA TYR A 174 -16.07 -11.95 19.06
C TYR A 174 -14.69 -11.75 18.44
N THR A 175 -14.63 -11.76 17.10
CA THR A 175 -13.40 -11.57 16.35
C THR A 175 -13.49 -10.32 15.48
N ILE A 176 -12.50 -9.44 15.60
CA ILE A 176 -12.32 -8.25 14.76
C ILE A 176 -11.17 -8.52 13.80
N ILE A 177 -11.40 -8.32 12.51
CA ILE A 177 -10.41 -8.52 11.45
C ILE A 177 -10.23 -7.20 10.72
N ASP A 178 -9.10 -6.55 10.96
CA ASP A 178 -8.77 -5.25 10.40
C ASP A 178 -7.97 -5.35 9.09
N GLU A 179 -8.21 -4.46 8.14
CA GLU A 179 -7.68 -4.55 6.77
C GLU A 179 -8.02 -5.93 6.13
N ALA A 180 -9.30 -6.28 6.19
CA ALA A 180 -9.88 -7.55 5.75
C ALA A 180 -9.64 -7.90 4.28
N GLN A 181 -9.13 -6.98 3.44
CA GLN A 181 -8.68 -7.28 2.08
C GLN A 181 -7.60 -8.39 2.03
N ARG A 182 -6.94 -8.69 3.15
CA ARG A 182 -6.07 -9.88 3.25
C ARG A 182 -6.81 -11.21 3.01
N LEU A 183 -8.13 -11.24 3.18
CA LEU A 183 -9.01 -12.41 2.97
C LEU A 183 -9.71 -12.42 1.61
N LYS A 184 -9.24 -11.61 0.65
CA LYS A 184 -9.87 -11.48 -0.68
C LYS A 184 -9.77 -12.74 -1.54
N ASN A 185 -8.80 -13.62 -1.27
CA ASN A 185 -8.61 -14.87 -1.99
C ASN A 185 -9.09 -16.05 -1.13
N PRO A 186 -10.18 -16.74 -1.53
CA PRO A 186 -10.71 -17.89 -0.79
C PRO A 186 -9.77 -19.10 -0.82
N SER A 187 -8.83 -19.15 -1.78
CA SER A 187 -7.82 -20.21 -1.89
C SER A 187 -6.58 -19.95 -1.03
N SER A 188 -6.51 -18.82 -0.32
CA SER A 188 -5.34 -18.49 0.50
C SER A 188 -5.26 -19.37 1.75
N VAL A 189 -4.04 -19.72 2.16
CA VAL A 189 -3.79 -20.50 3.38
C VAL A 189 -4.40 -19.82 4.60
N LEU A 190 -4.25 -18.50 4.72
CA LEU A 190 -4.86 -17.70 5.78
C LEU A 190 -6.37 -17.86 5.86
N TYR A 191 -7.06 -17.78 4.72
CA TYR A 191 -8.50 -17.93 4.65
C TYR A 191 -8.96 -19.29 5.18
N ASN A 192 -8.30 -20.35 4.74
CA ASN A 192 -8.64 -21.73 5.11
C ASN A 192 -8.33 -22.00 6.59
N VAL A 193 -7.16 -21.60 7.08
CA VAL A 193 -6.76 -21.78 8.47
C VAL A 193 -7.73 -21.08 9.42
N LEU A 194 -8.03 -19.80 9.18
CA LEU A 194 -8.98 -19.07 10.02
C LEU A 194 -10.37 -19.71 9.98
N ARG A 195 -10.86 -20.12 8.82
CA ARG A 195 -12.20 -20.71 8.68
C ARG A 195 -12.33 -22.09 9.35
N GLU A 196 -11.31 -22.94 9.22
CA GLU A 196 -11.37 -24.35 9.61
C GLU A 196 -10.88 -24.59 11.04
N ARG A 197 -9.87 -23.85 11.50
CA ARG A 197 -9.23 -24.07 12.80
C ARG A 197 -9.81 -23.16 13.90
N PHE A 198 -10.20 -21.93 13.58
CA PHE A 198 -10.62 -20.96 14.60
C PHE A 198 -12.14 -21.01 14.81
N VAL A 199 -12.56 -21.14 16.07
CA VAL A 199 -13.96 -21.03 16.46
C VAL A 199 -14.31 -19.56 16.68
N MET A 200 -14.93 -18.94 15.67
CA MET A 200 -15.29 -17.52 15.65
C MET A 200 -16.77 -17.32 15.24
N PRO A 201 -17.73 -17.57 16.15
CA PRO A 201 -19.16 -17.38 15.88
C PRO A 201 -19.51 -15.97 15.43
N ARG A 202 -18.92 -14.95 16.07
CA ARG A 202 -19.18 -13.53 15.76
C ARG A 202 -17.95 -12.83 15.18
N LYS A 203 -18.14 -12.13 14.07
CA LYS A 203 -17.08 -11.51 13.27
C LYS A 203 -17.44 -10.11 12.81
N LEU A 204 -16.49 -9.19 12.98
CA LEU A 204 -16.46 -7.87 12.37
C LEU A 204 -15.28 -7.77 11.41
N LEU A 205 -15.56 -7.67 10.10
CA LEU A 205 -14.54 -7.40 9.08
C LEU A 205 -14.46 -5.89 8.86
N MET A 206 -13.28 -5.29 8.98
CA MET A 206 -13.06 -3.88 8.68
C MET A 206 -12.20 -3.74 7.44
N THR A 207 -12.67 -2.93 6.49
CA THR A 207 -11.92 -2.70 5.24
C THR A 207 -12.13 -1.28 4.73
N GLY A 208 -11.03 -0.68 4.27
CA GLY A 208 -11.08 0.62 3.61
C GLY A 208 -11.70 0.58 2.21
N THR A 209 -11.53 -0.55 1.53
CA THR A 209 -11.84 -0.75 0.11
C THR A 209 -12.52 -2.12 -0.06
N PRO A 210 -13.81 -2.25 0.29
CA PRO A 210 -14.48 -3.55 0.26
C PRO A 210 -14.61 -4.15 -1.16
N ILE A 211 -14.52 -3.33 -2.21
CA ILE A 211 -14.59 -3.75 -3.61
C ILE A 211 -13.32 -3.22 -4.28
N GLN A 212 -12.29 -4.07 -4.39
CA GLN A 212 -11.04 -3.67 -5.04
C GLN A 212 -11.11 -3.89 -6.54
N ASN A 213 -11.28 -5.14 -7.02
CA ASN A 213 -11.19 -5.40 -8.46
C ASN A 213 -12.16 -6.47 -9.02
N ASN A 214 -12.76 -7.36 -8.20
CA ASN A 214 -13.59 -8.46 -8.71
C ASN A 214 -14.75 -8.84 -7.77
N LEU A 215 -15.91 -9.20 -8.31
CA LEU A 215 -17.03 -9.82 -7.59
C LEU A 215 -16.62 -11.08 -6.82
N THR A 216 -15.61 -11.82 -7.28
CA THR A 216 -15.04 -12.96 -6.54
C THR A 216 -14.41 -12.54 -5.22
N GLU A 217 -13.72 -11.39 -5.17
CA GLU A 217 -13.13 -10.87 -3.93
C GLU A 217 -14.23 -10.45 -2.94
N LEU A 218 -15.28 -9.79 -3.45
CA LEU A 218 -16.45 -9.43 -2.64
C LEU A 218 -17.14 -10.68 -2.07
N TRP A 219 -17.38 -11.69 -2.92
CA TRP A 219 -17.94 -12.96 -2.47
C TRP A 219 -17.08 -13.62 -1.40
N ALA A 220 -15.75 -13.62 -1.55
CA ALA A 220 -14.85 -14.23 -0.58
C ALA A 220 -15.02 -13.63 0.83
N LEU A 221 -15.12 -12.30 0.91
CA LEU A 221 -15.35 -11.58 2.17
C LEU A 221 -16.75 -11.88 2.76
N MET A 222 -17.79 -11.83 1.92
CA MET A 222 -19.17 -12.08 2.37
C MET A 222 -19.38 -13.53 2.81
N HIS A 223 -18.80 -14.48 2.07
CA HIS A 223 -18.77 -15.90 2.43
C HIS A 223 -17.99 -16.13 3.72
N PHE A 224 -16.88 -15.41 3.94
CA PHE A 224 -16.15 -15.51 5.21
C PHE A 224 -16.98 -14.98 6.39
N CYS A 225 -17.74 -13.90 6.20
CA CYS A 225 -18.70 -13.38 7.19
C CYS A 225 -19.77 -14.43 7.53
N MET A 226 -20.51 -14.89 6.51
CA MET A 226 -21.73 -15.68 6.65
C MET A 226 -21.80 -16.80 5.59
N PRO A 227 -21.01 -17.88 5.74
CA PRO A 227 -20.89 -18.92 4.71
C PRO A 227 -22.22 -19.61 4.41
N MET A 228 -23.05 -19.79 5.45
CA MET A 228 -24.37 -20.42 5.33
C MET A 228 -25.35 -19.63 4.45
N ILE A 229 -25.21 -18.30 4.36
CA ILE A 229 -26.08 -17.46 3.54
C ILE A 229 -25.59 -17.44 2.09
N PHE A 230 -24.31 -17.09 1.90
CA PHE A 230 -23.68 -16.83 0.59
C PHE A 230 -23.26 -18.09 -0.18
N GLY A 231 -23.38 -19.28 0.40
CA GLY A 231 -23.26 -20.54 -0.35
C GLY A 231 -21.95 -20.67 -1.14
N THR A 232 -22.03 -21.14 -2.38
CA THR A 232 -20.85 -21.40 -3.23
C THR A 232 -20.57 -20.26 -4.20
N LEU A 233 -19.31 -20.14 -4.64
CA LEU A 233 -18.90 -19.13 -5.61
C LEU A 233 -19.65 -19.28 -6.95
N GLU A 234 -19.88 -20.51 -7.40
CA GLU A 234 -20.60 -20.79 -8.66
C GLU A 234 -22.07 -20.32 -8.61
N GLN A 235 -22.73 -20.49 -7.46
CA GLN A 235 -24.09 -19.98 -7.26
C GLN A 235 -24.12 -18.46 -7.26
N PHE A 236 -23.13 -17.82 -6.64
CA PHE A 236 -23.01 -16.37 -6.65
C PHE A 236 -22.71 -15.83 -8.05
N LEU A 237 -21.73 -16.40 -8.74
CA LEU A 237 -21.37 -15.98 -10.09
C LEU A 237 -22.48 -16.28 -11.09
N SER A 238 -23.27 -17.35 -10.95
CA SER A 238 -24.36 -17.60 -11.90
C SER A 238 -25.50 -16.58 -11.80
N VAL A 239 -25.73 -15.99 -10.63
CA VAL A 239 -26.74 -14.95 -10.42
C VAL A 239 -26.23 -13.55 -10.78
N PHE A 240 -24.94 -13.28 -10.56
CA PHE A 240 -24.36 -11.95 -10.77
C PHE A 240 -23.36 -11.88 -11.95
N LYS A 241 -23.29 -12.92 -12.81
CA LYS A 241 -22.36 -12.96 -13.96
C LYS A 241 -22.62 -11.85 -14.95
N GLU A 242 -23.90 -11.60 -15.25
CA GLU A 242 -24.32 -10.58 -16.21
C GLU A 242 -24.06 -9.17 -15.66
N ALA A 243 -24.07 -8.99 -14.33
CA ALA A 243 -23.60 -7.77 -13.69
C ALA A 243 -22.06 -7.62 -13.72
N ALA A 244 -21.31 -8.70 -13.95
CA ALA A 244 -19.85 -8.73 -13.93
C ALA A 244 -19.22 -8.52 -15.31
N ASP A 245 -19.88 -8.98 -16.38
CA ASP A 245 -19.31 -9.08 -17.72
C ASP A 245 -20.10 -8.21 -18.72
N PRO A 246 -19.55 -7.05 -19.13
CA PRO A 246 -20.21 -6.14 -20.08
C PRO A 246 -20.37 -6.72 -21.49
N SER A 247 -19.69 -7.83 -21.79
CA SER A 247 -19.55 -8.42 -23.13
C SER A 247 -20.75 -9.27 -23.56
N THR A 248 -21.61 -9.71 -22.62
CA THR A 248 -22.85 -10.41 -22.95
C THR A 248 -23.91 -9.38 -23.34
N GLY A 249 -24.08 -9.15 -24.64
CA GLY A 249 -25.03 -8.20 -25.25
C GLY A 249 -26.52 -8.50 -25.04
N LYS A 250 -26.93 -8.91 -23.83
CA LYS A 250 -28.33 -9.03 -23.43
C LYS A 250 -28.64 -8.11 -22.25
N ASP A 251 -29.69 -7.32 -22.44
CA ASP A 251 -30.47 -6.51 -21.49
C ASP A 251 -29.69 -5.68 -20.45
N ALA A 252 -29.37 -4.43 -20.80
CA ALA A 252 -28.85 -3.43 -19.86
C ALA A 252 -29.75 -3.21 -18.63
N GLU A 253 -31.07 -3.39 -18.79
CA GLU A 253 -32.06 -3.35 -17.73
C GLU A 253 -31.87 -4.48 -16.69
N ASN A 254 -31.67 -5.72 -17.14
CA ASN A 254 -31.45 -6.87 -16.25
C ASN A 254 -30.15 -6.71 -15.44
N ARG A 255 -29.09 -6.12 -16.03
CA ARG A 255 -27.87 -5.78 -15.29
C ARG A 255 -28.12 -4.75 -14.18
N LYS A 256 -28.88 -3.69 -14.47
CA LYS A 256 -29.26 -2.67 -13.48
C LYS A 256 -30.07 -3.29 -12.34
N GLU A 257 -31.00 -4.19 -12.65
CA GLU A 257 -31.82 -4.88 -11.65
C GLU A 257 -30.99 -5.80 -10.75
N GLN A 258 -30.15 -6.67 -11.32
CA GLN A 258 -29.24 -7.54 -10.56
C GLN A 258 -28.32 -6.73 -9.64
N PHE A 259 -27.87 -5.58 -10.13
CA PHE A 259 -27.01 -4.71 -9.38
C PHE A 259 -27.72 -3.99 -8.22
N LYS A 260 -28.98 -3.57 -8.41
CA LYS A 260 -29.85 -3.08 -7.33
C LYS A 260 -30.07 -4.14 -6.26
N ILE A 261 -30.34 -5.38 -6.66
CA ILE A 261 -30.49 -6.51 -5.73
C ILE A 261 -29.19 -6.72 -4.93
N LEU A 262 -28.04 -6.72 -5.60
CA LEU A 262 -26.75 -6.85 -4.93
C LEU A 262 -26.53 -5.73 -3.91
N LYS A 263 -26.77 -4.46 -4.27
CA LYS A 263 -26.67 -3.33 -3.33
C LYS A 263 -27.60 -3.49 -2.13
N TYR A 264 -28.85 -3.89 -2.37
CA TYR A 264 -29.83 -4.11 -1.31
C TYR A 264 -29.38 -5.19 -0.32
N VAL A 265 -28.86 -6.31 -0.83
CA VAL A 265 -28.29 -7.39 -0.01
C VAL A 265 -27.05 -6.91 0.74
N LEU A 266 -26.13 -6.21 0.07
CA LEU A 266 -24.92 -5.69 0.71
C LEU A 266 -25.24 -4.70 1.84
N GLY A 267 -26.24 -3.83 1.68
CA GLY A 267 -26.65 -2.88 2.71
C GLY A 267 -27.11 -3.54 4.03
N ALA A 268 -27.55 -4.80 3.98
CA ALA A 268 -27.90 -5.55 5.19
C ALA A 268 -26.67 -5.96 6.02
N PHE A 269 -25.56 -6.30 5.35
CA PHE A 269 -24.36 -6.86 6.00
C PHE A 269 -23.17 -5.89 6.05
N MET A 270 -23.19 -4.82 5.24
CA MET A 270 -22.10 -3.89 5.06
C MET A 270 -22.56 -2.47 5.34
N LEU A 271 -21.88 -1.80 6.28
CA LEU A 271 -22.04 -0.38 6.51
C LEU A 271 -20.90 0.38 5.84
N ARG A 272 -21.20 1.16 4.81
CA ARG A 272 -20.22 2.01 4.10
C ARG A 272 -20.75 3.43 4.00
N ARG A 273 -19.91 4.41 4.36
CA ARG A 273 -20.22 5.85 4.29
C ARG A 273 -19.19 6.56 3.44
N THR A 274 -19.56 7.52 2.61
CA THR A 274 -18.57 8.33 1.88
C THR A 274 -18.23 9.58 2.69
N LYS A 275 -16.98 10.04 2.61
CA LYS A 275 -16.57 11.31 3.26
C LYS A 275 -17.42 12.47 2.73
N SER A 276 -17.68 12.50 1.42
CA SER A 276 -18.52 13.51 0.76
C SER A 276 -19.93 13.56 1.34
N LYS A 277 -20.64 12.44 1.46
CA LYS A 277 -21.99 12.40 2.09
C LYS A 277 -21.97 12.86 3.55
N LEU A 278 -20.88 12.59 4.29
CA LEU A 278 -20.73 13.04 5.67
C LEU A 278 -20.38 14.53 5.80
N MET A 279 -19.69 15.09 4.81
CA MET A 279 -19.41 16.53 4.70
C MET A 279 -20.67 17.29 4.28
N GLU A 280 -21.41 16.79 3.29
CA GLU A 280 -22.68 17.35 2.81
C GLU A 280 -23.75 17.39 3.92
N SER A 281 -23.83 16.33 4.73
CA SER A 281 -24.71 16.28 5.91
C SER A 281 -24.22 17.09 7.11
N GLY A 282 -23.09 17.81 6.99
CA GLY A 282 -22.53 18.65 8.04
C GLY A 282 -21.99 17.89 9.26
N THR A 283 -21.94 16.56 9.21
CA THR A 283 -21.54 15.71 10.36
C THR A 283 -20.02 15.58 10.47
N LEU A 284 -19.29 15.76 9.36
CA LEU A 284 -17.83 15.64 9.29
C LEU A 284 -17.22 16.91 8.71
N PHE A 285 -16.46 17.62 9.54
CA PHE A 285 -15.58 18.69 9.07
C PHE A 285 -14.19 18.11 8.76
N LEU A 286 -13.79 18.17 7.49
CA LEU A 286 -12.44 17.84 7.02
C LEU A 286 -11.96 18.97 6.11
N PRO A 287 -10.66 19.34 6.17
CA PRO A 287 -10.08 20.28 5.22
C PRO A 287 -10.22 19.77 3.78
N PRO A 288 -10.21 20.68 2.78
CA PRO A 288 -10.28 20.28 1.38
C PRO A 288 -9.01 19.55 0.94
N VAL A 289 -9.13 18.82 -0.17
CA VAL A 289 -8.01 18.17 -0.86
C VAL A 289 -7.96 18.70 -2.28
N THR A 290 -6.79 19.13 -2.72
CA THR A 290 -6.53 19.44 -4.13
C THR A 290 -5.63 18.34 -4.71
N GLU A 291 -6.09 17.64 -5.75
CA GLU A 291 -5.29 16.67 -6.50
C GLU A 291 -4.77 17.30 -7.81
N ILE A 292 -3.45 17.42 -7.94
CA ILE A 292 -2.77 17.99 -9.11
C ILE A 292 -1.87 16.93 -9.72
N THR A 293 -1.93 16.77 -11.04
CA THR A 293 -0.97 15.99 -11.83
C THR A 293 -0.02 16.95 -12.53
N VAL A 294 1.27 16.79 -12.27
CA VAL A 294 2.34 17.56 -12.92
C VAL A 294 3.04 16.66 -13.93
N MET A 295 2.99 17.07 -15.19
CA MET A 295 3.58 16.32 -16.29
C MET A 295 5.07 16.66 -16.42
N ALA A 296 5.94 15.72 -16.04
CA ALA A 296 7.39 15.87 -16.09
C ALA A 296 7.92 15.51 -17.48
N PRO A 297 8.69 16.36 -18.16
CA PRO A 297 9.31 16.01 -19.43
C PRO A 297 10.55 15.15 -19.17
N LEU A 298 10.85 14.23 -20.09
CA LEU A 298 12.08 13.43 -20.02
C LEU A 298 13.31 14.27 -20.39
N VAL A 299 14.37 14.19 -19.58
CA VAL A 299 15.65 14.84 -19.92
C VAL A 299 16.40 14.06 -21.01
N PRO A 300 17.41 14.65 -21.69
CA PRO A 300 18.11 13.99 -22.81
C PRO A 300 18.68 12.61 -22.48
N LEU A 301 19.26 12.41 -21.29
CA LEU A 301 19.77 11.10 -20.87
C LEU A 301 18.64 10.08 -20.69
N GLN A 302 17.54 10.45 -20.03
CA GLN A 302 16.34 9.61 -19.89
C GLN A 302 15.78 9.22 -21.26
N LYS A 303 15.66 10.17 -22.18
CA LYS A 303 15.19 9.93 -23.56
C LYS A 303 16.05 8.88 -24.27
N LYS A 304 17.37 9.01 -24.20
CA LYS A 304 18.32 8.04 -24.79
C LYS A 304 18.15 6.64 -24.21
N VAL A 305 18.08 6.52 -22.88
CA VAL A 305 17.90 5.24 -22.19
C VAL A 305 16.55 4.61 -22.56
N TYR A 306 15.48 5.40 -22.52
CA TYR A 306 14.13 4.94 -22.84
C TYR A 306 14.02 4.45 -24.29
N MET A 307 14.60 5.19 -25.25
CA MET A 307 14.65 4.78 -26.65
C MET A 307 15.49 3.52 -26.87
N SER A 308 16.63 3.39 -26.20
CA SER A 308 17.47 2.18 -26.26
C SER A 308 16.72 0.94 -25.77
N LEU A 309 15.99 1.07 -24.65
CA LEU A 309 15.16 0.00 -24.10
C LEU A 309 14.04 -0.40 -25.08
N LEU A 310 13.33 0.58 -25.66
CA LEU A 310 12.30 0.32 -26.66
C LEU A 310 12.87 -0.40 -27.89
N ARG A 311 14.02 0.06 -28.43
CA ARG A 311 14.68 -0.59 -29.58
C ARG A 311 15.04 -2.04 -29.29
N LYS A 312 15.66 -2.30 -28.13
CA LYS A 312 16.10 -3.64 -27.72
C LYS A 312 14.92 -4.61 -27.58
N GLU A 313 13.78 -4.12 -27.11
CA GLU A 313 12.61 -4.91 -26.79
C GLU A 313 11.53 -4.89 -27.90
N LEU A 314 11.77 -4.14 -28.98
CA LEU A 314 10.83 -3.97 -30.10
C LEU A 314 10.42 -5.30 -30.74
N SER A 315 11.37 -6.20 -30.95
CA SER A 315 11.11 -7.54 -31.50
C SER A 315 10.15 -8.35 -30.61
N LYS A 316 10.26 -8.21 -29.27
CA LYS A 316 9.38 -8.87 -28.31
C LYS A 316 8.01 -8.20 -28.22
N LEU A 317 7.96 -6.87 -28.31
CA LEU A 317 6.72 -6.11 -28.36
C LEU A 317 5.90 -6.44 -29.63
N LEU A 318 6.56 -6.61 -30.77
CA LEU A 318 5.93 -7.04 -32.03
C LEU A 318 5.42 -8.48 -31.97
N ALA A 319 6.23 -9.42 -31.48
CA ALA A 319 5.83 -10.81 -31.34
C ALA A 319 4.57 -10.95 -30.46
N PHE A 320 4.42 -10.10 -29.45
CA PHE A 320 3.25 -10.12 -28.58
C PHE A 320 2.01 -9.46 -29.19
N ALA A 321 2.16 -8.36 -29.93
CA ALA A 321 1.07 -7.76 -30.70
C ALA A 321 0.49 -8.78 -31.71
N SER A 322 1.33 -9.66 -32.26
CA SER A 322 0.93 -10.76 -33.13
C SER A 322 0.40 -12.03 -32.42
N GLY A 323 0.28 -12.03 -31.08
CA GLY A 323 -0.38 -13.10 -30.33
C GLY A 323 0.51 -14.26 -29.85
N ALA A 324 1.83 -14.23 -30.07
CA ALA A 324 2.75 -15.26 -29.56
C ALA A 324 3.13 -14.97 -28.09
N SER A 325 2.97 -15.96 -27.22
CA SER A 325 2.92 -15.81 -25.77
C SER A 325 4.29 -15.71 -25.07
N ASN A 326 4.43 -14.68 -24.21
CA ASN A 326 5.16 -14.70 -22.92
C ASN A 326 4.79 -13.44 -22.11
N ALA A 327 3.66 -13.43 -21.40
CA ALA A 327 3.21 -12.27 -20.61
C ALA A 327 4.25 -11.79 -19.55
N GLN A 328 5.11 -12.69 -19.07
CA GLN A 328 6.19 -12.38 -18.13
C GLN A 328 7.27 -11.47 -18.72
N SER A 329 7.57 -11.57 -20.03
CA SER A 329 8.60 -10.74 -20.67
C SER A 329 8.15 -9.28 -20.78
N LEU A 330 6.86 -9.05 -20.96
CA LEU A 330 6.28 -7.70 -21.04
C LEU A 330 6.20 -7.00 -19.71
N HIS A 331 5.84 -7.71 -18.64
CA HIS A 331 5.83 -7.12 -17.31
C HIS A 331 7.23 -6.57 -16.97
N ASN A 332 8.27 -7.32 -17.33
CA ASN A 332 9.64 -6.88 -17.22
C ASN A 332 9.92 -5.63 -18.07
N ILE A 333 9.51 -5.59 -19.34
CA ILE A 333 9.70 -4.42 -20.22
C ILE A 333 9.06 -3.17 -19.61
N VAL A 334 7.81 -3.27 -19.19
CA VAL A 334 7.08 -2.16 -18.58
C VAL A 334 7.75 -1.68 -17.31
N ILE A 335 8.26 -2.59 -16.46
CA ILE A 335 9.04 -2.22 -15.28
C ILE A 335 10.32 -1.47 -15.68
N GLN A 336 11.05 -1.92 -16.72
CA GLN A 336 12.24 -1.20 -17.17
C GLN A 336 11.90 0.20 -17.72
N LEU A 337 10.83 0.34 -18.50
CA LEU A 337 10.39 1.65 -18.99
C LEU A 337 10.02 2.58 -17.84
N ARG A 338 9.35 2.08 -16.79
CA ARG A 338 9.07 2.84 -15.57
C ARG A 338 10.34 3.26 -14.83
N LYS A 339 11.35 2.38 -14.75
CA LYS A 339 12.66 2.74 -14.16
C LYS A 339 13.30 3.90 -14.93
N ALA A 340 13.27 3.85 -16.27
CA ALA A 340 13.80 4.93 -17.10
C ALA A 340 13.07 6.27 -16.90
N CYS A 341 11.75 6.24 -16.72
CA CYS A 341 10.96 7.44 -16.36
C CYS A 341 11.28 7.96 -14.96
N SER A 342 11.62 7.08 -14.03
CA SER A 342 11.87 7.41 -12.61
C SER A 342 13.26 8.01 -12.42
N HIS A 343 14.32 7.30 -12.80
CA HIS A 343 15.70 7.81 -12.77
C HIS A 343 16.65 6.96 -13.62
N PRO A 344 17.56 7.55 -14.45
CA PRO A 344 18.54 6.78 -15.22
C PRO A 344 19.50 5.92 -14.39
N TYR A 345 19.92 6.39 -13.21
CA TYR A 345 20.86 5.65 -12.35
C TYR A 345 20.28 4.36 -11.74
N LEU A 346 18.99 4.08 -11.94
CA LEU A 346 18.42 2.75 -11.65
C LEU A 346 18.98 1.65 -12.58
N PHE A 347 19.67 2.03 -13.65
CA PHE A 347 20.38 1.12 -14.54
C PHE A 347 21.88 1.12 -14.24
N PRO A 348 22.49 -0.06 -14.08
CA PRO A 348 23.91 -0.17 -13.78
C PRO A 348 24.75 0.36 -14.95
N GLY A 349 25.82 1.11 -14.65
CA GLY A 349 26.78 1.61 -15.63
C GLY A 349 26.40 2.92 -16.34
N ILE A 350 25.28 3.55 -15.95
CA ILE A 350 24.90 4.89 -16.45
C ILE A 350 25.44 5.99 -15.55
N GLU A 351 25.45 5.75 -14.24
CA GLU A 351 25.99 6.68 -13.27
C GLU A 351 27.51 6.81 -13.45
N PRO A 352 28.04 8.05 -13.55
CA PRO A 352 29.45 8.26 -13.78
C PRO A 352 30.28 7.81 -12.57
N GLU A 353 31.33 7.02 -12.80
CA GLU A 353 32.31 6.71 -11.76
C GLU A 353 33.36 7.84 -11.67
N PRO A 354 33.74 8.31 -10.46
CA PRO A 354 33.34 7.82 -9.14
C PRO A 354 31.93 8.27 -8.72
N TYR A 355 31.18 7.40 -8.04
CA TYR A 355 29.88 7.70 -7.45
C TYR A 355 30.02 8.82 -6.41
N GLN A 356 29.69 10.05 -6.81
CA GLN A 356 29.78 11.24 -5.97
C GLN A 356 28.42 11.93 -5.94
N GLU A 357 27.97 12.31 -4.76
CA GLU A 357 26.77 13.13 -4.62
C GLU A 357 27.03 14.51 -5.27
N GLY A 358 26.17 14.88 -6.21
CA GLY A 358 26.32 16.13 -6.94
C GLY A 358 25.10 16.47 -7.80
N GLU A 359 25.11 17.66 -8.39
CA GLU A 359 24.02 18.19 -9.22
C GLU A 359 23.64 17.28 -10.40
N HIS A 360 24.55 16.40 -10.83
CA HIS A 360 24.26 15.41 -11.85
C HIS A 360 23.09 14.48 -11.47
N LEU A 361 22.82 14.30 -10.18
CA LEU A 361 21.75 13.44 -9.68
C LEU A 361 20.40 14.08 -10.02
N VAL A 362 20.28 15.39 -9.78
CA VAL A 362 19.06 16.14 -10.05
C VAL A 362 18.88 16.36 -11.55
N GLN A 363 19.93 16.77 -12.26
CA GLN A 363 19.87 17.14 -13.68
C GLN A 363 19.58 15.96 -14.62
N THR A 364 19.83 14.73 -14.17
CA THR A 364 19.60 13.53 -14.98
C THR A 364 18.18 12.98 -14.90
N SER A 365 17.28 13.59 -14.11
CA SER A 365 15.86 13.22 -14.08
C SER A 365 14.93 14.44 -14.11
N GLY A 366 14.00 14.45 -15.07
CA GLY A 366 13.00 15.51 -15.17
C GLY A 366 12.08 15.59 -13.95
N LYS A 367 11.80 14.43 -13.32
CA LYS A 367 11.02 14.39 -12.08
C LYS A 367 11.78 14.95 -10.89
N LEU A 368 13.08 14.67 -10.75
CA LEU A 368 13.89 15.26 -9.67
C LEU A 368 14.04 16.77 -9.84
N LEU A 369 14.20 17.28 -11.07
CA LEU A 369 14.23 18.71 -11.32
C LEU A 369 12.96 19.41 -10.82
N ILE A 370 11.79 18.85 -11.12
CA ILE A 370 10.51 19.38 -10.65
C ILE A 370 10.37 19.22 -9.13
N LEU A 371 10.75 18.06 -8.59
CA LEU A 371 10.70 17.78 -7.16
C LEU A 371 11.57 18.76 -6.35
N ASP A 372 12.76 19.08 -6.83
CA ASP A 372 13.69 20.03 -6.17
C ASP A 372 13.04 21.40 -6.00
N HIS A 373 12.42 21.94 -7.06
CA HIS A 373 11.72 23.22 -6.99
C HIS A 373 10.48 23.17 -6.09
N LEU A 374 9.70 22.09 -6.16
CA LEU A 374 8.54 21.90 -5.29
C LEU A 374 8.95 21.85 -3.82
N LEU A 375 9.98 21.07 -3.47
CA LEU A 375 10.45 20.94 -2.09
C LEU A 375 11.05 22.24 -1.57
N GLN A 376 11.81 22.99 -2.39
CA GLN A 376 12.33 24.31 -1.99
C GLN A 376 11.22 25.27 -1.57
N LYS A 377 10.10 25.28 -2.28
CA LYS A 377 8.94 26.13 -1.96
C LYS A 377 8.12 25.59 -0.79
N LEU A 378 8.01 24.27 -0.66
CA LEU A 378 7.28 23.63 0.44
C LEU A 378 8.06 23.63 1.76
N HIS A 379 9.37 23.80 1.73
CA HIS A 379 10.22 23.88 2.92
C HIS A 379 9.83 25.06 3.84
N ASP A 380 9.14 26.07 3.30
CA ASP A 380 8.59 27.19 4.06
C ASP A 380 7.29 26.82 4.80
N GLY A 381 7.41 25.89 5.75
CA GLY A 381 6.36 25.59 6.73
C GLY A 381 5.38 24.45 6.37
N HIS A 382 5.57 23.76 5.25
CA HIS A 382 4.81 22.55 4.91
C HIS A 382 5.58 21.28 5.25
N ARG A 383 4.89 20.13 5.29
CA ARG A 383 5.53 18.81 5.43
C ARG A 383 5.03 17.85 4.39
N VAL A 384 5.95 17.03 3.91
CA VAL A 384 5.74 16.25 2.69
C VAL A 384 5.80 14.75 2.97
N LEU A 385 4.76 14.02 2.58
CA LEU A 385 4.84 12.57 2.40
C LEU A 385 5.24 12.29 0.95
N LEU A 386 6.40 11.66 0.73
CA LEU A 386 6.91 11.35 -0.59
C LEU A 386 6.83 9.84 -0.84
N PHE A 387 5.94 9.45 -1.74
CA PHE A 387 5.66 8.06 -2.08
C PHE A 387 6.40 7.61 -3.35
N ALA A 388 7.05 6.45 -3.28
CA ALA A 388 7.60 5.74 -4.43
C ALA A 388 7.26 4.24 -4.37
N GLN A 389 7.20 3.58 -5.52
CA GLN A 389 6.92 2.14 -5.60
C GLN A 389 8.20 1.32 -5.44
N MET A 390 9.27 1.72 -6.12
CA MET A 390 10.55 1.01 -6.13
C MET A 390 11.43 1.44 -4.96
N THR A 391 11.97 0.49 -4.21
CA THR A 391 12.87 0.77 -3.07
C THR A 391 14.16 1.43 -3.51
N HIS A 392 14.71 1.06 -4.68
CA HIS A 392 15.89 1.71 -5.24
C HIS A 392 15.65 3.17 -5.65
N THR A 393 14.42 3.54 -6.01
CA THR A 393 14.07 4.94 -6.22
C THR A 393 14.08 5.70 -4.89
N LEU A 394 13.69 5.07 -3.78
CA LEU A 394 13.82 5.67 -2.46
C LEU A 394 15.27 5.89 -2.05
N ASP A 395 16.18 4.99 -2.44
CA ASP A 395 17.62 5.17 -2.21
C ASP A 395 18.12 6.44 -2.94
N ILE A 396 17.81 6.61 -4.23
CA ILE A 396 18.16 7.81 -5.00
C ILE A 396 17.54 9.09 -4.42
N LEU A 397 16.28 9.01 -3.98
CA LEU A 397 15.59 10.13 -3.33
C LEU A 397 16.24 10.47 -1.99
N GLN A 398 16.75 9.48 -1.27
CA GLN A 398 17.47 9.68 -0.03
C GLN A 398 18.76 10.47 -0.28
N ASP A 399 19.59 10.04 -1.23
CA ASP A 399 20.83 10.74 -1.61
C ASP A 399 20.54 12.18 -2.07
N PHE A 400 19.43 12.39 -2.77
CA PHE A 400 18.96 13.71 -3.17
C PHE A 400 18.58 14.61 -1.99
N LEU A 401 17.87 14.08 -0.99
CA LEU A 401 17.52 14.83 0.22
C LEU A 401 18.76 15.14 1.07
N GLU A 402 19.72 14.22 1.14
CA GLU A 402 21.02 14.42 1.79
C GLU A 402 21.83 15.53 1.09
N LEU A 403 21.90 15.51 -0.25
CA LEU A 403 22.56 16.53 -1.07
C LEU A 403 21.97 17.94 -0.82
N ARG A 404 20.64 18.04 -0.72
CA ARG A 404 19.93 19.30 -0.44
C ARG A 404 19.84 19.64 1.06
N LYS A 405 20.32 18.76 1.94
CA LYS A 405 20.32 18.87 3.41
C LYS A 405 18.92 19.00 4.02
N TYR A 406 17.94 18.30 3.44
CA TYR A 406 16.60 18.21 4.01
C TYR A 406 16.54 17.10 5.07
N THR A 407 15.89 17.36 6.21
CA THR A 407 15.64 16.34 7.22
C THR A 407 14.54 15.39 6.74
N TYR A 408 14.76 14.08 6.89
CA TYR A 408 13.78 13.10 6.46
C TYR A 408 13.71 11.86 7.35
N GLU A 409 12.59 11.14 7.25
CA GLU A 409 12.39 9.80 7.80
C GLU A 409 12.06 8.84 6.65
N ARG A 410 12.42 7.56 6.79
CA ARG A 410 12.19 6.54 5.76
C ARG A 410 11.37 5.38 6.29
N LEU A 411 10.40 4.91 5.49
CA LEU A 411 9.57 3.75 5.77
C LEU A 411 9.42 2.86 4.54
N ASP A 412 10.09 1.71 4.57
CA ASP A 412 9.93 0.65 3.58
C ASP A 412 9.67 -0.73 4.22
N GLY A 413 9.56 -1.76 3.39
CA GLY A 413 9.25 -3.12 3.83
C GLY A 413 10.36 -3.82 4.61
N SER A 414 11.60 -3.30 4.58
CA SER A 414 12.75 -3.88 5.27
C SER A 414 12.88 -3.40 6.72
N ILE A 415 12.28 -2.25 7.04
CA ILE A 415 12.38 -1.62 8.36
C ILE A 415 11.62 -2.42 9.41
N ARG A 416 12.29 -2.64 10.56
CA ARG A 416 11.74 -3.36 11.71
C ARG A 416 10.52 -2.62 12.27
N ALA A 417 9.63 -3.36 12.92
CA ALA A 417 8.40 -2.76 13.45
C ALA A 417 8.71 -1.62 14.45
N GLU A 418 9.64 -1.82 15.37
CA GLU A 418 10.01 -0.82 16.39
C GLU A 418 10.56 0.48 15.77
N GLU A 419 11.47 0.36 14.79
CA GLU A 419 12.04 1.48 14.04
C GLU A 419 10.96 2.24 13.25
N ARG A 420 10.04 1.50 12.60
CA ARG A 420 8.89 2.09 11.91
C ARG A 420 8.07 2.98 12.85
N PHE A 421 7.80 2.53 14.06
CA PHE A 421 7.03 3.30 15.03
C PHE A 421 7.82 4.49 15.59
N ALA A 422 9.13 4.36 15.75
CA ALA A 422 10.00 5.48 16.11
C ALA A 422 9.94 6.57 15.04
N ALA A 423 10.06 6.22 13.75
CA ALA A 423 9.97 7.15 12.63
C ALA A 423 8.60 7.87 12.57
N ILE A 424 7.49 7.13 12.76
CA ILE A 424 6.13 7.72 12.77
C ILE A 424 5.97 8.72 13.93
N ARG A 425 6.48 8.37 15.12
CA ARG A 425 6.42 9.26 16.28
C ARG A 425 7.29 10.49 16.09
N SER A 426 8.53 10.31 15.63
CA SER A 426 9.47 11.38 15.27
C SER A 426 8.82 12.39 14.33
N PHE A 427 8.21 11.90 13.24
CA PHE A 427 7.50 12.74 12.28
C PHE A 427 6.26 13.45 12.85
N SER A 428 5.54 12.80 13.77
CA SER A 428 4.29 13.33 14.33
C SER A 428 4.51 14.33 15.49
N GLN A 429 5.68 14.31 16.16
CA GLN A 429 5.91 15.00 17.44
C GLN A 429 5.91 16.53 17.36
N GLU A 430 6.18 17.15 16.20
CA GLU A 430 6.24 18.61 16.11
C GLU A 430 4.84 19.28 16.07
N SER A 431 3.75 18.56 15.75
CA SER A 431 2.38 19.13 15.86
C SER A 431 1.99 19.48 17.31
N ILE A 432 2.62 18.82 18.28
CA ILE A 432 2.43 19.03 19.73
C ILE A 432 3.25 20.23 20.23
N LYS A 433 4.42 20.52 19.62
CA LYS A 433 5.29 21.63 20.06
C LYS A 433 4.76 23.01 19.65
N LYS A 434 4.13 23.14 18.47
CA LYS A 434 3.47 24.39 18.03
C LYS A 434 2.31 24.82 18.95
N SER A 435 1.67 23.89 19.66
CA SER A 435 0.55 24.19 20.56
C SER A 435 0.98 24.78 21.91
N TYR A 436 2.26 24.67 22.28
CA TYR A 436 2.79 25.10 23.59
C TYR A 436 3.81 26.25 23.52
N GLY A 437 3.97 26.91 22.35
CA GLY A 437 4.75 28.15 22.25
C GLY A 437 6.24 28.03 22.59
N VAL A 438 6.82 26.84 22.45
CA VAL A 438 8.26 26.62 22.61
C VAL A 438 8.91 26.67 21.23
N ASP A 439 9.97 27.49 21.10
CA ASP A 439 10.74 27.65 19.86
C ASP A 439 11.09 26.28 19.26
N ALA A 440 10.76 26.11 17.97
CA ALA A 440 10.95 24.88 17.25
C ALA A 440 12.44 24.58 17.09
N ASP A 441 12.97 23.68 17.92
CA ASP A 441 14.26 23.04 17.67
C ASP A 441 14.22 22.39 16.28
N GLN A 442 15.26 22.65 15.46
CA GLN A 442 15.44 22.25 14.05
C GLN A 442 15.55 20.72 13.80
N SER A 443 14.98 19.89 14.69
CA SER A 443 15.16 18.44 14.73
C SER A 443 14.01 17.66 14.07
N SER A 444 12.94 18.31 13.64
CA SER A 444 11.81 17.60 13.05
C SER A 444 12.05 17.28 11.56
N PRO A 445 11.64 16.09 11.11
CA PRO A 445 11.78 15.70 9.71
C PRO A 445 10.79 16.47 8.81
N PHE A 446 11.30 17.10 7.78
CA PHE A 446 10.53 17.80 6.75
C PHE A 446 9.84 16.82 5.78
N VAL A 447 10.56 15.78 5.34
CA VAL A 447 10.06 14.78 4.38
C VAL A 447 9.90 13.41 5.04
N PHE A 448 8.82 12.71 4.74
CA PHE A 448 8.68 11.29 5.04
C PHE A 448 8.70 10.47 3.74
N LEU A 449 9.79 9.75 3.50
CA LEU A 449 9.94 8.81 2.40
C LEU A 449 9.19 7.51 2.71
N ILE A 450 8.21 7.15 1.88
CA ILE A 450 7.37 5.97 2.13
C ILE A 450 7.25 5.13 0.87
N SER A 451 7.56 3.84 0.95
CA SER A 451 7.19 2.93 -0.13
C SER A 451 5.67 2.80 -0.19
N THR A 452 5.05 2.97 -1.36
CA THR A 452 3.58 2.99 -1.51
C THR A 452 2.91 1.75 -0.91
N ARG A 453 3.55 0.58 -1.02
CA ARG A 453 3.08 -0.66 -0.40
C ARG A 453 3.16 -0.65 1.12
N ALA A 454 4.22 -0.12 1.72
CA ALA A 454 4.32 -0.03 3.17
C ALA A 454 3.41 1.07 3.75
N GLY A 455 3.24 2.18 3.02
CA GLY A 455 2.32 3.27 3.37
C GLY A 455 0.85 2.95 3.16
N GLY A 456 0.54 1.97 2.31
CA GLY A 456 -0.83 1.46 2.11
C GLY A 456 -1.44 0.87 3.39
N VAL A 457 -0.64 0.51 4.39
CA VAL A 457 -1.10 -0.24 5.56
C VAL A 457 -1.20 0.62 6.83
N GLY A 458 -2.39 1.18 7.05
CA GLY A 458 -2.87 1.54 8.38
C GLY A 458 -2.24 2.75 9.12
N LEU A 459 -1.29 3.47 8.53
CA LEU A 459 -0.56 4.55 9.21
C LEU A 459 -1.42 5.81 9.51
N ASN A 460 -1.05 6.55 10.55
CA ASN A 460 -1.62 7.86 10.89
C ASN A 460 -0.57 8.97 10.69
N LEU A 461 -0.69 9.76 9.64
CA LEU A 461 0.31 10.77 9.25
C LEU A 461 -0.33 12.15 9.05
N VAL A 462 -1.26 12.53 9.94
CA VAL A 462 -1.95 13.84 9.91
C VAL A 462 -1.03 15.05 10.08
N ALA A 463 0.22 14.83 10.51
CA ALA A 463 1.21 15.89 10.62
C ALA A 463 1.69 16.42 9.26
N ALA A 464 1.50 15.65 8.18
CA ALA A 464 1.79 16.10 6.83
C ALA A 464 0.55 16.73 6.18
N ASP A 465 0.78 17.77 5.41
CA ASP A 465 -0.24 18.49 4.66
C ASP A 465 -0.03 18.42 3.15
N THR A 466 1.12 17.92 2.69
CA THR A 466 1.42 17.71 1.28
C THR A 466 1.79 16.25 1.04
N VAL A 467 1.22 15.67 -0.01
CA VAL A 467 1.48 14.29 -0.45
C VAL A 467 1.98 14.33 -1.88
N ILE A 468 3.16 13.77 -2.15
CA ILE A 468 3.74 13.70 -3.49
C ILE A 468 3.91 12.23 -3.87
N PHE A 469 3.32 11.84 -4.99
CA PHE A 469 3.54 10.53 -5.62
C PHE A 469 4.61 10.69 -6.70
N TYR A 470 5.82 10.22 -6.42
CA TYR A 470 6.92 10.17 -7.39
C TYR A 470 6.69 9.08 -8.45
N GLU A 471 6.07 7.97 -8.03
CA GLU A 471 5.67 6.84 -8.87
C GLU A 471 4.24 6.41 -8.50
N GLN A 472 3.39 6.18 -9.50
CA GLN A 472 1.99 5.74 -9.29
C GLN A 472 1.84 4.21 -9.24
N ASP A 473 0.85 3.71 -8.49
CA ASP A 473 0.48 2.29 -8.51
C ASP A 473 -0.34 1.95 -9.77
N TRP A 474 -0.34 0.67 -10.13
CA TRP A 474 -1.26 0.13 -11.15
C TRP A 474 -2.72 0.18 -10.68
N ASN A 475 -2.92 0.09 -9.36
CA ASN A 475 -4.21 0.15 -8.71
C ASN A 475 -4.40 1.52 -8.04
N PRO A 476 -5.26 2.41 -8.58
CA PRO A 476 -5.49 3.75 -8.02
C PRO A 476 -6.00 3.73 -6.58
N GLN A 477 -6.60 2.62 -6.13
CA GLN A 477 -7.09 2.51 -4.76
C GLN A 477 -5.96 2.48 -3.73
N VAL A 478 -4.78 1.95 -4.11
CA VAL A 478 -3.60 1.93 -3.24
C VAL A 478 -3.10 3.35 -3.01
N ASP A 479 -3.02 4.15 -4.08
CA ASP A 479 -2.62 5.56 -3.99
C ASP A 479 -3.64 6.39 -3.21
N LYS A 480 -4.95 6.19 -3.44
CA LYS A 480 -5.98 6.84 -2.61
C LYS A 480 -5.92 6.44 -1.15
N GLN A 481 -5.60 5.18 -0.86
CA GLN A 481 -5.40 4.68 0.50
C GLN A 481 -4.16 5.33 1.15
N ALA A 482 -3.11 5.60 0.38
CA ALA A 482 -1.92 6.33 0.83
C ALA A 482 -2.24 7.82 1.11
N LEU A 483 -2.97 8.50 0.22
CA LEU A 483 -3.42 9.89 0.43
C LEU A 483 -4.28 10.04 1.70
N GLN A 484 -5.14 9.05 1.98
CA GLN A 484 -5.99 9.02 3.18
C GLN A 484 -5.21 8.83 4.49
N ARG A 485 -3.88 8.63 4.44
CA ARG A 485 -3.01 8.63 5.63
C ARG A 485 -2.79 10.04 6.17
N ALA A 486 -2.74 11.04 5.29
CA ALA A 486 -2.71 12.46 5.64
C ALA A 486 -4.11 13.07 5.70
N HIS A 487 -4.98 12.78 4.72
CA HIS A 487 -6.37 13.25 4.72
C HIS A 487 -7.28 12.36 5.57
N ARG A 488 -7.31 12.60 6.87
CA ARG A 488 -8.14 11.88 7.84
C ARG A 488 -8.53 12.76 9.02
N ILE A 489 -9.46 12.28 9.85
CA ILE A 489 -9.82 12.96 11.10
C ILE A 489 -8.56 13.22 11.92
N GLY A 490 -8.34 14.48 12.30
CA GLY A 490 -7.13 14.99 12.94
C GLY A 490 -6.30 15.93 12.05
N GLN A 491 -6.57 15.96 10.75
CA GLN A 491 -5.98 16.93 9.83
C GLN A 491 -6.63 18.31 10.00
N SER A 492 -5.81 19.34 10.20
CA SER A 492 -6.25 20.74 10.30
C SER A 492 -5.98 21.53 9.02
N ASN A 493 -4.97 21.13 8.24
CA ASN A 493 -4.49 21.87 7.09
C ASN A 493 -5.12 21.34 5.80
N HIS A 494 -5.25 22.24 4.81
CA HIS A 494 -5.62 21.87 3.45
C HIS A 494 -4.59 20.88 2.88
N VAL A 495 -5.04 19.73 2.37
CA VAL A 495 -4.13 18.69 1.87
C VAL A 495 -3.88 18.86 0.38
N LEU A 496 -2.62 19.00 -0.02
CA LEU A 496 -2.21 19.07 -1.43
C LEU A 496 -1.65 17.71 -1.87
N SER A 497 -2.24 17.09 -2.89
CA SER A 497 -1.78 15.82 -3.48
C SER A 497 -1.20 16.07 -4.86
N ILE A 498 0.09 15.82 -5.05
CA ILE A 498 0.82 16.04 -6.30
C ILE A 498 1.22 14.69 -6.91
N ASN A 499 0.79 14.41 -8.13
CA ASN A 499 1.21 13.24 -8.90
C ASN A 499 2.25 13.67 -9.93
N LEU A 500 3.48 13.15 -9.83
CA LEU A 500 4.52 13.36 -10.85
C LEU A 500 4.43 12.26 -11.91
N VAL A 501 4.11 12.63 -13.14
CA VAL A 501 3.92 11.68 -14.26
C VAL A 501 4.80 12.10 -15.42
N SER A 502 5.64 11.20 -15.92
CA SER A 502 6.44 11.50 -17.10
C SER A 502 5.56 11.57 -18.36
N GLY A 503 5.48 12.76 -18.96
CA GLY A 503 4.64 13.03 -20.13
C GLY A 503 5.14 12.33 -21.39
N ARG A 504 4.20 11.90 -22.23
CA ARG A 504 4.37 11.05 -23.42
C ARG A 504 5.08 9.74 -23.10
N THR A 505 4.83 9.11 -21.95
CA THR A 505 5.50 7.84 -21.60
C THR A 505 4.51 6.77 -21.16
N ILE A 506 5.07 5.58 -20.85
CA ILE A 506 4.34 4.49 -20.20
C ILE A 506 3.56 4.93 -18.95
N GLU A 507 4.06 5.91 -18.20
CA GLU A 507 3.41 6.35 -16.96
C GLU A 507 2.10 7.09 -17.21
N GLU A 508 2.02 7.90 -18.26
CA GLU A 508 0.80 8.60 -18.65
C GLU A 508 -0.30 7.61 -19.08
N VAL A 509 0.09 6.53 -19.77
CA VAL A 509 -0.81 5.43 -20.13
C VAL A 509 -1.34 4.73 -18.88
N ILE A 510 -0.47 4.48 -17.89
CA ILE A 510 -0.85 3.89 -16.59
C ILE A 510 -1.80 4.84 -15.85
N MET A 511 -1.50 6.14 -15.81
CA MET A 511 -2.32 7.15 -15.13
C MET A 511 -3.74 7.22 -15.72
N ARG A 512 -3.87 7.39 -17.04
CA ARG A 512 -5.17 7.46 -17.72
C ARG A 512 -5.99 6.21 -17.48
N ARG A 513 -5.33 5.06 -17.43
CA ARG A 513 -5.99 3.80 -17.11
C ARG A 513 -6.47 3.74 -15.67
N ALA A 514 -5.61 4.11 -14.72
CA ALA A 514 -5.96 4.15 -13.31
C ALA A 514 -7.18 5.07 -13.09
N ALA A 515 -7.24 6.22 -13.77
CA ALA A 515 -8.40 7.09 -13.78
C ALA A 515 -9.69 6.40 -14.29
N ARG A 516 -9.62 5.68 -15.41
CA ARG A 516 -10.75 4.90 -15.95
C ARG A 516 -11.21 3.80 -14.99
N LYS A 517 -10.29 3.02 -14.43
CA LYS A 517 -10.62 1.97 -13.43
C LYS A 517 -11.34 2.57 -12.21
N LEU A 518 -10.92 3.76 -11.79
CA LEU A 518 -11.53 4.47 -10.68
C LEU A 518 -12.94 4.98 -11.00
N GLN A 519 -13.16 5.56 -12.18
CA GLN A 519 -14.50 5.98 -12.65
C GLN A 519 -15.46 4.78 -12.72
N LEU A 520 -15.00 3.64 -13.25
CA LEU A 520 -15.79 2.41 -13.30
C LEU A 520 -16.16 1.92 -11.89
N SER A 521 -15.20 1.93 -10.95
CA SER A 521 -15.45 1.57 -9.56
C SER A 521 -16.50 2.49 -8.92
N HIS A 522 -16.43 3.79 -9.17
CA HIS A 522 -17.41 4.76 -8.69
C HIS A 522 -18.79 4.55 -9.31
N ASN A 523 -18.90 4.23 -10.60
CA ASN A 523 -20.19 3.99 -11.27
C ASN A 523 -20.87 2.71 -10.77
N VAL A 524 -20.08 1.69 -10.43
CA VAL A 524 -20.57 0.50 -9.73
C VAL A 524 -21.00 0.90 -8.31
N ILE A 525 -20.25 1.71 -7.59
CA ILE A 525 -20.54 1.93 -6.16
C ILE A 525 -21.59 3.06 -5.90
N GLY A 526 -21.69 4.07 -6.75
CA GLY A 526 -22.49 5.29 -6.59
C GLY A 526 -23.97 5.14 -6.97
N GLU A 527 -24.81 5.98 -6.36
CA GLU A 527 -26.21 6.23 -6.78
C GLU A 527 -26.18 7.16 -8.01
N ASP A 528 -26.95 6.79 -9.04
CA ASP A 528 -27.37 7.59 -10.20
C ASP A 528 -26.33 8.50 -10.89
N ILE A 529 -25.67 7.98 -11.93
CA ILE A 529 -25.42 8.74 -13.17
C ILE A 529 -25.66 7.80 -14.36
N LEU A 530 -26.71 8.11 -15.12
CA LEU A 530 -27.09 7.48 -16.38
C LEU A 530 -26.18 7.98 -17.52
N ASP A 531 -26.07 7.12 -18.54
CA ASP A 531 -25.70 7.43 -19.91
C ASP A 531 -24.26 7.89 -20.18
N HIS A 532 -23.36 6.92 -20.36
CA HIS A 532 -22.43 6.95 -21.49
C HIS A 532 -22.02 5.53 -21.90
N GLU A 533 -21.97 5.33 -23.22
CA GLU A 533 -21.88 4.05 -23.92
C GLU A 533 -20.72 3.16 -23.43
N GLY A 534 -21.04 1.88 -23.27
CA GLY A 534 -20.12 0.87 -22.76
C GLY A 534 -18.96 0.61 -23.72
N SER A 535 -17.75 0.96 -23.29
CA SER A 535 -16.51 0.46 -23.90
C SER A 535 -15.84 -0.55 -22.97
N ASN A 536 -16.06 -1.82 -23.33
CA ASN A 536 -15.19 -2.98 -23.25
C ASN A 536 -14.19 -3.18 -22.08
N ILE A 537 -14.44 -4.31 -21.39
CA ILE A 537 -13.49 -5.35 -20.93
C ILE A 537 -12.97 -5.22 -19.48
N GLY A 538 -13.75 -5.80 -18.57
CA GLY A 538 -13.22 -6.49 -17.39
C GLY A 538 -12.79 -7.90 -17.78
N GLY A 539 -11.50 -8.10 -18.04
CA GLY A 539 -10.99 -9.43 -18.41
C GLY A 539 -9.48 -9.46 -18.61
N ALA A 540 -8.79 -10.09 -17.66
CA ALA A 540 -7.38 -10.49 -17.66
C ALA A 540 -6.32 -9.37 -17.66
N GLU A 541 -5.42 -9.42 -16.67
CA GLU A 541 -4.17 -8.63 -16.59
C GLU A 541 -3.35 -8.64 -17.90
N ALA A 542 -3.53 -9.66 -18.74
CA ALA A 542 -2.91 -9.77 -20.07
C ALA A 542 -3.55 -8.85 -21.13
N GLY A 543 -4.86 -8.65 -21.12
CA GLY A 543 -5.54 -7.62 -21.94
C GLY A 543 -5.18 -6.22 -21.45
N ASP A 544 -4.95 -6.11 -20.14
CA ASP A 544 -4.38 -4.91 -19.51
C ASP A 544 -3.03 -4.56 -20.14
N LEU A 545 -2.11 -5.51 -20.20
CA LEU A 545 -0.77 -5.24 -20.71
C LEU A 545 -0.74 -5.00 -22.23
N LYS A 546 -1.65 -5.63 -23.01
CA LYS A 546 -1.80 -5.35 -24.45
C LYS A 546 -2.20 -3.91 -24.74
N SER A 547 -3.20 -3.39 -24.03
CA SER A 547 -3.64 -2.00 -24.20
C SER A 547 -2.56 -0.98 -23.82
N VAL A 548 -1.72 -1.33 -22.84
CA VAL A 548 -0.56 -0.51 -22.43
C VAL A 548 0.47 -0.41 -23.56
N ILE A 549 0.70 -1.50 -24.31
CA ILE A 549 1.60 -1.52 -25.46
C ILE A 549 1.06 -0.65 -26.60
N PHE A 550 -0.24 -0.76 -26.90
CA PHE A 550 -0.85 0.07 -27.93
C PHE A 550 -0.73 1.56 -27.58
N GLY A 551 -0.96 1.95 -26.33
CA GLY A 551 -0.75 3.32 -25.86
C GLY A 551 0.68 3.87 -25.95
N LEU A 552 1.70 3.05 -26.27
CA LEU A 552 3.06 3.54 -26.54
C LEU A 552 3.16 4.31 -27.87
N HIS A 553 2.17 4.23 -28.77
CA HIS A 553 2.14 5.02 -30.01
C HIS A 553 2.13 6.55 -29.76
N VAL A 554 1.82 6.99 -28.53
CA VAL A 554 1.87 8.40 -28.11
C VAL A 554 3.30 8.96 -28.13
N PHE A 555 4.30 8.10 -28.29
CA PHE A 555 5.71 8.46 -28.25
C PHE A 555 6.30 8.67 -29.65
N ASP A 556 6.21 9.86 -30.25
CA ASP A 556 6.77 10.08 -31.59
C ASP A 556 8.31 10.00 -31.60
N PRO A 557 8.93 9.06 -32.35
CA PRO A 557 10.39 8.94 -32.45
C PRO A 557 11.02 10.06 -33.30
N ILE A 558 10.24 10.69 -34.18
CA ILE A 558 10.70 11.67 -35.16
C ILE A 558 10.87 13.05 -34.52
N GLU A 559 9.94 13.46 -33.65
CA GLU A 559 10.03 14.72 -32.86
C GLU A 559 11.27 14.77 -31.93
N MET A 560 11.98 13.65 -31.74
CA MET A 560 13.13 13.55 -30.83
C MET A 560 14.48 13.48 -31.55
N ASN A 561 14.51 13.11 -32.83
CA ASN A 561 15.74 13.10 -33.64
C ASN A 561 16.06 14.50 -34.18
N GLU A 562 15.05 15.36 -34.31
CA GLU A 562 15.27 16.80 -34.41
C GLU A 562 15.80 17.27 -33.07
N GLY A 563 17.10 17.52 -33.02
CA GLY A 563 17.77 18.13 -31.88
C GLY A 563 17.29 19.56 -31.66
N ASN A 564 16.06 19.73 -31.15
CA ASN A 564 15.64 20.97 -30.52
C ASN A 564 16.48 21.13 -29.26
N SER A 565 17.61 21.79 -29.45
CA SER A 565 18.51 22.34 -28.45
C SER A 565 17.79 23.30 -27.46
N ASP A 566 16.52 23.61 -27.71
CA ASP A 566 15.69 24.52 -26.91
C ASP A 566 14.86 23.84 -25.79
N ASN A 567 14.81 22.50 -25.68
CA ASN A 567 14.07 21.81 -24.60
C ASN A 567 14.89 21.63 -23.31
N GLN A 568 15.83 22.54 -23.00
CA GLN A 568 16.29 22.70 -21.62
C GLN A 568 15.16 23.42 -20.88
N LEU A 569 14.47 22.70 -19.98
CA LEU A 569 13.55 23.31 -19.00
C LEU A 569 14.25 24.52 -18.38
N LYS A 570 13.81 25.73 -18.72
CA LYS A 570 14.45 26.93 -18.17
C LYS A 570 14.11 26.99 -16.69
N MET A 571 15.10 27.33 -15.85
CA MET A 571 14.93 27.42 -14.39
C MET A 571 13.73 28.31 -13.98
N GLY A 572 13.46 29.36 -14.76
CA GLY A 572 12.29 30.22 -14.56
C GLY A 572 10.94 29.55 -14.83
N GLU A 573 10.85 28.65 -15.81
CA GLU A 573 9.61 27.91 -16.13
C GLU A 573 9.29 26.88 -15.04
N LEU A 574 10.31 26.20 -14.52
CA LEU A 574 10.18 25.25 -13.40
C LEU A 574 9.74 25.95 -12.11
N THR A 575 10.29 27.14 -11.84
CA THR A 575 9.89 27.95 -10.68
C THR A 575 8.45 28.44 -10.82
N ALA A 576 8.06 28.94 -12.00
CA ALA A 576 6.70 29.35 -12.28
C ALA A 576 5.70 28.18 -12.19
N LEU A 577 6.09 26.99 -12.64
CA LEU A 577 5.30 25.77 -12.49
C LEU A 577 5.08 25.43 -11.01
N ALA A 578 6.13 25.44 -10.19
CA ALA A 578 6.03 25.18 -8.76
C ALA A 578 5.15 26.22 -8.05
N ASP A 579 5.29 27.50 -8.41
CA ASP A 579 4.45 28.58 -7.88
C ASP A 579 2.98 28.41 -8.27
N LYS A 580 2.69 28.00 -9.51
CA LYS A 580 1.32 27.68 -9.97
C LYS A 580 0.72 26.51 -9.19
N VAL A 581 1.47 25.42 -9.02
CA VAL A 581 1.04 24.24 -8.26
C VAL A 581 0.69 24.61 -6.81
N ILE A 582 1.49 25.46 -6.18
CA ILE A 582 1.25 25.91 -4.80
C ILE A 582 0.11 26.92 -4.74
N ALA A 583 -0.03 27.83 -5.71
CA ALA A 583 -1.15 28.76 -5.78
C ALA A 583 -2.50 28.03 -5.90
N SER A 584 -2.55 26.95 -6.68
CA SER A 584 -3.74 26.08 -6.81
C SER A 584 -4.16 25.39 -5.49
N ARG A 585 -3.34 25.48 -4.42
CA ARG A 585 -3.72 25.03 -3.08
C ARG A 585 -4.81 25.89 -2.44
N HIS A 586 -4.87 27.18 -2.77
CA HIS A 586 -5.79 28.15 -2.16
C HIS A 586 -6.91 28.63 -3.08
N GLU A 587 -6.90 28.23 -4.36
CA GLU A 587 -8.02 28.44 -5.27
C GLU A 587 -9.23 27.61 -4.81
N LEU A 588 -10.06 28.23 -3.97
CA LEU A 588 -11.38 27.73 -3.60
C LEU A 588 -12.25 27.60 -4.85
N GLN A 589 -12.43 26.38 -5.36
CA GLN A 589 -13.47 26.13 -6.35
C GLN A 589 -14.81 25.84 -5.70
N SER A 590 -15.77 26.69 -6.02
CA SER A 590 -17.21 26.52 -5.87
C SER A 590 -17.73 25.58 -6.95
N ASP A 591 -17.40 24.28 -6.92
CA ASP A 591 -18.19 23.27 -7.63
C ASP A 591 -17.88 21.86 -7.09
N VAL A 592 -18.93 21.11 -6.81
CA VAL A 592 -18.85 19.80 -6.14
C VAL A 592 -18.38 18.74 -7.13
N GLY A 593 -17.07 18.51 -7.21
CA GLY A 593 -16.50 17.37 -7.93
C GLY A 593 -14.97 17.28 -7.78
N ASP A 594 -14.46 16.06 -7.51
CA ASP A 594 -13.03 15.69 -7.60
C ASP A 594 -12.52 16.00 -9.03
N ARG A 595 -12.12 17.24 -9.34
CA ARG A 595 -11.49 17.60 -10.61
C ARG A 595 -9.97 17.49 -10.47
N LYS A 596 -9.36 16.66 -11.30
CA LYS A 596 -7.90 16.53 -11.44
C LYS A 596 -7.39 17.65 -12.35
N PHE A 597 -6.38 18.38 -11.90
CA PHE A 597 -5.69 19.36 -12.75
C PHE A 597 -4.50 18.68 -13.44
N GLU A 598 -4.40 18.79 -14.75
CA GLU A 598 -3.19 18.44 -15.50
C GLU A 598 -2.44 19.74 -15.82
N ILE A 599 -1.21 19.86 -15.31
CA ILE A 599 -0.36 21.02 -15.61
C ILE A 599 0.82 20.54 -16.47
N ASN A 600 0.85 20.99 -17.72
CA ASN A 600 1.98 20.75 -18.62
C ASN A 600 2.95 21.93 -18.59
N PRO A 601 4.27 21.67 -18.52
CA PRO A 601 5.29 22.71 -18.66
C PRO A 601 5.24 23.44 -20.01
N MET A 602 4.78 22.77 -21.07
CA MET A 602 4.68 23.35 -22.42
C MET A 602 3.54 24.37 -22.55
N ASP A 603 2.50 24.29 -21.71
CA ASP A 603 1.33 25.19 -21.77
C ASP A 603 1.64 26.58 -21.16
N LEU A 604 2.82 26.77 -20.57
CA LEU A 604 3.27 28.04 -19.99
C LEU A 604 3.87 29.02 -21.03
N GLN A 605 4.12 28.56 -22.27
CA GLN A 605 4.69 29.41 -23.34
C GLN A 605 3.62 30.19 -24.11
N ASP A 606 2.37 29.73 -24.13
CA ASP A 606 1.24 30.45 -24.74
C ASP A 606 0.55 31.32 -23.68
N GLY A 607 0.81 32.64 -23.71
CA GLY A 607 0.26 33.64 -22.79
C GLY A 607 -1.26 33.89 -22.88
N HIS A 608 -2.05 32.86 -23.16
CA HIS A 608 -3.50 32.91 -23.09
C HIS A 608 -4.01 31.99 -21.98
N ASP A 609 -4.64 32.60 -20.97
CA ASP A 609 -5.55 31.92 -20.04
C ASP A 609 -6.64 31.19 -20.84
N ARG A 610 -6.39 29.92 -21.18
CA ARG A 610 -7.44 28.99 -21.55
C ARG A 610 -7.92 28.31 -20.28
N ALA A 611 -8.82 28.98 -19.58
CA ALA A 611 -9.81 28.30 -18.78
C ALA A 611 -10.48 27.24 -19.66
N LEU A 612 -10.36 25.98 -19.25
CA LEU A 612 -11.21 24.83 -19.56
C LEU A 612 -12.09 25.00 -20.81
N GLN A 613 -11.59 24.52 -21.95
CA GLN A 613 -12.45 24.09 -23.03
C GLN A 613 -12.47 22.56 -23.01
N GLU A 614 -13.63 21.99 -22.66
CA GLU A 614 -14.02 20.65 -23.09
C GLU A 614 -13.81 20.58 -24.60
N GLY A 615 -12.71 19.99 -25.05
CA GLY A 615 -12.34 20.07 -26.46
C GLY A 615 -10.86 19.88 -26.79
N SER A 616 -10.08 19.18 -25.97
CA SER A 616 -9.03 18.34 -26.55
C SER A 616 -9.72 17.03 -26.86
N GLU A 617 -9.83 16.66 -28.14
CA GLU A 617 -10.39 15.39 -28.60
C GLU A 617 -10.07 14.31 -27.58
N SER A 618 -11.12 13.83 -26.90
CA SER A 618 -11.00 12.58 -26.17
C SER A 618 -10.62 11.56 -27.23
N ILE A 619 -9.34 11.23 -27.32
CA ILE A 619 -8.88 10.08 -28.09
C ILE A 619 -9.49 8.90 -27.36
N ALA A 620 -10.73 8.59 -27.72
CA ALA A 620 -11.44 7.42 -27.28
C ALA A 620 -10.58 6.24 -27.73
N PHE A 621 -10.00 5.53 -26.75
CA PHE A 621 -9.19 4.34 -27.01
C PHE A 621 -10.09 3.32 -27.70
N ASN A 622 -9.99 3.26 -29.02
CA ASN A 622 -10.77 2.41 -29.87
C ASN A 622 -9.82 1.29 -30.30
N PRO A 623 -9.97 0.06 -29.76
CA PRO A 623 -8.96 -1.00 -29.86
C PRO A 623 -8.48 -1.26 -31.29
N ASP A 624 -9.38 -1.12 -32.26
CA ASP A 624 -9.11 -1.33 -33.68
C ASP A 624 -8.35 -0.15 -34.32
N LEU A 625 -8.60 1.09 -33.90
CA LEU A 625 -7.80 2.24 -34.34
C LEU A 625 -6.40 2.21 -33.72
N ASP A 626 -6.29 1.89 -32.43
CA ASP A 626 -5.02 1.94 -31.71
C ASP A 626 -4.05 0.83 -32.17
N GLU A 627 -4.56 -0.32 -32.62
CA GLU A 627 -3.73 -1.35 -33.25
C GLU A 627 -3.15 -0.87 -34.61
N SER A 628 -3.93 -0.12 -35.39
CA SER A 628 -3.47 0.45 -36.67
C SER A 628 -2.46 1.58 -36.48
N LEU A 629 -2.69 2.46 -35.50
CA LEU A 629 -1.80 3.55 -35.13
C LEU A 629 -0.49 3.02 -34.55
N TYR A 630 -0.56 1.98 -33.72
CA TYR A 630 0.62 1.30 -33.20
C TYR A 630 1.44 0.62 -34.31
N LYS A 631 0.80 -0.07 -35.28
CA LYS A 631 1.50 -0.65 -36.43
C LYS A 631 2.17 0.44 -37.29
N SER A 632 1.49 1.56 -37.51
CA SER A 632 2.06 2.73 -38.21
C SER A 632 3.26 3.32 -37.45
N TRP A 633 3.14 3.46 -36.13
CA TRP A 633 4.22 3.91 -35.25
C TRP A 633 5.44 2.98 -35.30
N VAL A 634 5.23 1.66 -35.27
CA VAL A 634 6.30 0.66 -35.42
C VAL A 634 7.03 0.84 -36.74
N GLU A 635 6.30 1.04 -37.84
CA GLU A 635 6.92 1.24 -39.17
C GLU A 635 7.71 2.55 -39.22
N LYS A 636 7.19 3.65 -38.67
CA LYS A 636 7.94 4.91 -38.50
C LYS A 636 9.20 4.70 -37.65
N PHE A 637 9.10 3.93 -36.57
CA PHE A 637 10.21 3.64 -35.67
C PHE A 637 11.31 2.80 -36.33
N LYS A 638 10.95 1.85 -37.19
CA LYS A 638 11.91 1.09 -38.02
C LYS A 638 12.59 1.96 -39.08
N GLN A 639 11.89 2.97 -39.61
CA GLN A 639 12.40 3.89 -40.63
C GLN A 639 13.31 4.99 -40.07
N ALA A 640 13.11 5.38 -38.81
CA ALA A 640 14.00 6.31 -38.11
C ALA A 640 15.39 5.69 -37.94
N SER A 641 16.35 6.15 -38.76
CA SER A 641 17.70 5.60 -38.86
C SER A 641 18.46 5.67 -37.52
N PRO A 642 19.35 4.70 -37.22
CA PRO A 642 20.23 4.77 -36.05
C PRO A 642 21.28 5.86 -36.26
N THR A 643 21.11 7.00 -35.63
CA THR A 643 22.16 8.02 -35.53
C THR A 643 23.02 7.71 -34.31
N ASP A 644 24.28 7.34 -34.61
CA ASP A 644 25.41 7.09 -33.71
C ASP A 644 25.19 6.13 -32.54
N ASP A 645 25.55 4.86 -32.80
CA ASP A 645 26.02 3.90 -31.80
C ASP A 645 27.25 4.48 -31.09
N VAL A 646 27.05 5.25 -30.02
CA VAL A 646 28.06 5.40 -28.99
C VAL A 646 27.91 4.20 -28.08
N GLY A 647 28.92 3.32 -28.10
CA GLY A 647 28.97 2.07 -27.38
C GLY A 647 28.60 2.22 -25.91
N ILE A 648 27.34 1.96 -25.60
CA ILE A 648 26.91 1.55 -24.26
C ILE A 648 26.95 0.03 -24.29
N LEU A 649 27.94 -0.49 -23.57
CA LEU A 649 28.24 -1.89 -23.34
C LEU A 649 26.97 -2.74 -23.27
N GLU A 650 26.99 -3.85 -23.99
CA GLU A 650 26.03 -4.93 -23.87
C GLU A 650 25.64 -5.12 -22.40
N PRO A 651 24.34 -5.09 -22.04
CA PRO A 651 23.88 -5.82 -20.87
C PRO A 651 24.06 -7.27 -21.28
N GLY A 652 25.26 -7.78 -21.03
CA GLY A 652 25.69 -9.08 -21.49
C GLY A 652 24.60 -10.08 -21.20
N ASN A 653 24.30 -10.88 -22.21
CA ASN A 653 23.57 -12.13 -22.08
C ASN A 653 24.47 -13.09 -21.27
N ARG A 654 24.81 -12.75 -20.01
CA ARG A 654 25.37 -13.70 -19.06
C ARG A 654 24.21 -14.59 -18.65
N ARG A 655 24.01 -15.64 -19.45
CA ARG A 655 23.58 -16.93 -18.92
C ARG A 655 24.31 -17.12 -17.59
N HIS A 656 23.55 -17.33 -16.53
CA HIS A 656 24.00 -17.77 -15.21
C HIS A 656 25.51 -17.66 -14.95
N LEU A 657 25.94 -16.57 -14.34
CA LEU A 657 27.14 -16.58 -13.51
C LEU A 657 26.77 -16.03 -12.13
N PRO A 658 26.10 -16.84 -11.27
CA PRO A 658 26.01 -16.55 -9.84
C PRO A 658 27.38 -16.70 -9.14
N ASP A 659 28.36 -17.35 -9.77
CA ASP A 659 29.52 -17.84 -9.04
C ASP A 659 30.71 -16.87 -8.99
N GLU A 660 30.98 -16.02 -9.99
CA GLU A 660 32.20 -15.18 -9.96
C GLU A 660 32.18 -14.08 -8.88
N LYS A 661 31.04 -13.44 -8.63
CA LYS A 661 30.91 -12.44 -7.55
C LYS A 661 30.91 -13.12 -6.18
N HIS A 662 30.28 -14.29 -6.06
CA HIS A 662 30.34 -15.12 -4.85
C HIS A 662 31.76 -15.60 -4.58
N ILE A 663 32.49 -16.09 -5.59
CA ILE A 663 33.88 -16.55 -5.47
C ILE A 663 34.80 -15.38 -5.11
N LYS A 664 34.65 -14.20 -5.71
CA LYS A 664 35.44 -13.02 -5.32
C LYS A 664 35.14 -12.56 -3.89
N ALA A 665 33.88 -12.58 -3.47
CA ALA A 665 33.48 -12.27 -2.10
C ALA A 665 33.99 -13.33 -1.10
N GLU A 666 33.97 -14.61 -1.47
CA GLU A 666 34.44 -15.73 -0.65
C GLU A 666 35.97 -15.74 -0.53
N VAL A 667 36.69 -15.44 -1.60
CA VAL A 667 38.16 -15.27 -1.58
C VAL A 667 38.55 -14.05 -0.74
N ALA A 668 37.82 -12.94 -0.84
CA ALA A 668 38.04 -11.78 0.02
C ALA A 668 37.74 -12.09 1.50
N ARG A 669 36.69 -12.89 1.77
CA ARG A 669 36.35 -13.34 3.13
C ARG A 669 37.42 -14.27 3.71
N LYS A 670 37.89 -15.26 2.95
CA LYS A 670 38.99 -16.16 3.36
C LYS A 670 40.27 -15.38 3.66
N LYS A 671 40.63 -14.41 2.81
CA LYS A 671 41.81 -13.55 3.02
C LYS A 671 41.67 -12.66 4.26
N ALA A 672 40.45 -12.19 4.58
CA ALA A 672 40.19 -11.44 5.81
C ALA A 672 40.22 -12.33 7.06
N GLU A 673 39.74 -13.58 6.96
CA GLU A 673 39.79 -14.59 8.02
C GLU A 673 41.23 -15.04 8.31
N GLU A 674 42.05 -15.32 7.28
CA GLU A 674 43.48 -15.64 7.42
C GLU A 674 44.27 -14.49 8.08
N LYS A 675 43.98 -13.24 7.70
CA LYS A 675 44.61 -12.06 8.31
C LYS A 675 44.19 -11.90 9.78
N LYS A 676 42.96 -12.26 10.13
CA LYS A 676 42.50 -12.30 11.53
C LYS A 676 43.22 -13.41 12.30
N LEU A 677 43.27 -14.63 11.77
CA LEU A 677 43.94 -15.77 12.40
C LEU A 677 45.43 -15.51 12.63
N SER A 678 46.13 -14.93 11.64
CA SER A 678 47.54 -14.54 11.77
C SER A 678 47.77 -13.52 12.91
N LYS A 679 46.80 -12.63 13.14
CA LYS A 679 46.85 -11.66 14.26
C LYS A 679 46.67 -12.34 15.61
N TRP A 680 45.81 -13.37 15.69
CA TRP A 680 45.62 -14.17 16.90
C TRP A 680 46.84 -15.05 17.21
N GLU A 681 47.45 -15.66 16.19
CA GLU A 681 48.69 -16.43 16.33
C GLU A 681 49.86 -15.56 16.81
N ALA A 682 49.99 -14.33 16.30
CA ALA A 682 50.97 -13.36 16.77
C ALA A 682 50.78 -12.96 18.25
N LEU A 683 49.57 -13.13 18.80
CA LEU A 683 49.23 -12.89 20.21
C LEU A 683 49.35 -14.17 21.07
N GLY A 684 49.81 -15.29 20.51
CA GLY A 684 50.00 -16.56 21.22
C GLY A 684 48.76 -17.47 21.28
N TYR A 685 47.72 -17.19 20.49
CA TYR A 685 46.51 -18.02 20.42
C TYR A 685 46.60 -19.07 19.30
N HIS A 686 46.04 -20.25 19.53
CA HIS A 686 45.98 -21.36 18.57
C HIS A 686 44.61 -21.45 17.91
N SER A 687 44.55 -21.90 16.65
CA SER A 687 43.30 -22.05 15.88
C SER A 687 42.99 -23.51 15.54
N LEU A 688 41.69 -23.85 15.52
CA LEU A 688 41.15 -25.16 15.16
C LEU A 688 39.95 -24.99 14.22
N SER A 689 40.03 -25.51 13.00
CA SER A 689 38.92 -25.50 12.04
C SER A 689 38.17 -26.83 12.06
N ILE A 690 36.84 -26.80 12.25
CA ILE A 690 35.98 -27.98 12.17
C ILE A 690 34.99 -27.79 11.02
N SER A 691 34.92 -28.77 10.11
CA SER A 691 33.89 -28.85 9.07
C SER A 691 32.60 -29.43 9.65
N ASN A 692 31.46 -28.79 9.38
CA ASN A 692 30.16 -29.30 9.84
C ASN A 692 29.87 -30.71 9.27
N PRO A 693 29.39 -31.66 10.08
CA PRO A 693 28.94 -32.96 9.58
C PRO A 693 27.64 -32.80 8.77
N ILE A 694 27.59 -33.48 7.62
CA ILE A 694 26.50 -33.45 6.64
C ILE A 694 25.26 -34.15 7.24
N GLY A 695 24.16 -33.40 7.43
CA GLY A 695 22.83 -33.95 7.72
C GLY A 695 22.17 -34.56 6.46
N PRO A 696 21.15 -35.42 6.59
CA PRO A 696 20.58 -36.15 5.45
C PRO A 696 19.98 -35.19 4.42
N ALA A 697 20.24 -35.48 3.14
CA ALA A 697 20.01 -34.61 2.01
C ALA A 697 18.53 -34.44 1.66
N ASP A 698 17.99 -33.23 1.86
CA ASP A 698 16.81 -32.75 1.14
C ASP A 698 17.27 -32.05 -0.15
N HIS A 699 16.88 -32.62 -1.28
CA HIS A 699 17.12 -32.06 -2.61
C HIS A 699 16.29 -30.78 -2.81
N ASN A 700 16.79 -29.60 -2.42
CA ASN A 700 16.54 -28.29 -3.05
C ASN A 700 17.14 -27.07 -2.29
N ALA A 701 18.40 -27.14 -1.86
CA ALA A 701 19.16 -25.94 -1.48
C ALA A 701 20.65 -26.15 -1.77
N LEU A 702 21.34 -25.12 -2.30
CA LEU A 702 22.80 -25.10 -2.33
C LEU A 702 23.31 -25.26 -0.89
N SER A 703 23.98 -26.38 -0.60
CA SER A 703 24.55 -26.66 0.71
C SER A 703 25.79 -25.80 0.93
N ASP A 704 25.65 -24.72 1.69
CA ASP A 704 26.76 -23.91 2.20
C ASP A 704 27.56 -24.78 3.20
N THR A 705 28.76 -25.22 2.83
CA THR A 705 29.64 -25.97 3.73
C THR A 705 30.33 -24.99 4.69
N GLY A 706 29.62 -24.57 5.73
CA GLY A 706 30.17 -23.70 6.77
C GLY A 706 31.30 -24.39 7.55
N ILE A 707 32.51 -23.83 7.47
CA ILE A 707 33.65 -24.18 8.34
C ILE A 707 33.58 -23.25 9.56
N VAL A 708 33.64 -23.82 10.77
CA VAL A 708 33.70 -23.04 12.02
C VAL A 708 35.14 -23.06 12.53
N HIS A 709 35.71 -21.87 12.77
CA HIS A 709 37.05 -21.69 13.33
C HIS A 709 36.95 -21.37 14.83
N PHE A 710 37.51 -22.23 15.67
CA PHE A 710 37.73 -21.97 17.10
C PHE A 710 39.13 -21.40 17.30
N VAL A 711 39.26 -20.37 18.15
CA VAL A 711 40.54 -19.81 18.57
C VAL A 711 40.62 -19.92 20.10
N TYR A 712 41.71 -20.50 20.61
CA TYR A 712 41.91 -20.75 22.05
C TYR A 712 43.35 -20.42 22.45
N GLY A 713 43.57 -19.98 23.69
CA GLY A 713 44.88 -19.58 24.20
C GLY A 713 44.82 -19.18 25.67
N ASP A 714 45.98 -18.86 26.25
CA ASP A 714 46.07 -18.45 27.66
C ASP A 714 45.51 -17.03 27.84
N CYS A 715 44.38 -16.93 28.55
CA CYS A 715 43.68 -15.67 28.82
C CYS A 715 43.97 -15.10 30.21
N THR A 716 44.99 -15.59 30.93
CA THR A 716 45.31 -15.13 32.29
C THR A 716 45.86 -13.71 32.33
N ASN A 717 46.41 -13.20 31.23
CA ASN A 717 46.90 -11.83 31.10
C ASN A 717 45.89 -10.95 30.34
N THR A 718 45.13 -10.14 31.08
CA THR A 718 44.05 -9.29 30.55
C THR A 718 44.52 -8.26 29.50
N ALA A 719 45.82 -7.94 29.43
CA ALA A 719 46.38 -7.02 28.45
C ALA A 719 46.55 -7.64 27.04
N ALA A 720 46.55 -8.98 26.91
CA ALA A 720 46.74 -9.68 25.65
C ALA A 720 45.41 -10.05 24.95
N VAL A 721 44.27 -9.82 25.61
CA VAL A 721 42.93 -10.21 25.12
C VAL A 721 42.37 -9.12 24.21
N CYS A 722 42.06 -9.45 22.95
CA CYS A 722 41.50 -8.51 21.98
C CYS A 722 40.00 -8.26 22.25
N SER A 723 39.58 -7.00 22.35
CA SER A 723 38.23 -6.57 22.78
C SER A 723 37.10 -6.72 21.72
N SER A 724 37.40 -7.27 20.55
CA SER A 724 36.54 -7.14 19.36
C SER A 724 35.61 -8.34 19.07
N GLY A 725 35.35 -9.22 20.03
CA GLY A 725 34.45 -10.36 19.80
C GLY A 725 33.88 -11.02 21.07
N PRO A 726 32.74 -11.73 20.97
CA PRO A 726 32.18 -12.50 22.08
C PRO A 726 33.17 -13.60 22.48
N THR A 727 33.67 -13.55 23.71
CA THR A 727 34.65 -14.50 24.25
C THR A 727 34.01 -15.30 25.38
N ILE A 728 34.01 -16.63 25.26
CA ILE A 728 33.59 -17.54 26.34
C ILE A 728 34.85 -17.90 27.14
N ILE A 729 34.92 -17.48 28.39
CA ILE A 729 36.04 -17.79 29.30
C ILE A 729 35.65 -19.04 30.09
N PHE A 730 36.33 -20.16 29.84
CA PHE A 730 36.24 -21.34 30.71
C PHE A 730 37.19 -21.13 31.90
N ARG A 731 36.68 -21.38 33.11
CA ARG A 731 37.42 -21.21 34.36
C ARG A 731 37.78 -22.56 34.96
#